data_AF-A0A947X190-F1
#
_entry.id   AF-A0A947X190-F1
#
_cell.length_a   1.000
_cell.length_b   1.000
_cell.length_c   1.000
_cell.angle_alpha   90.00
_cell.angle_beta   90.00
_cell.angle_gamma   90.00
#
_symmetry.space_group_name_H-M   'P 1'
#
loop_
_entity.id
_entity.type
_entity.pdbx_description
1 polymer ?
#
loop_
_entity_poly.entity_id
_entity_poly.type
_entity_poly.pdbx_seq_one_letter_code
_entity_poly.pdbx_strand_id
1 'polypeptide(L)'
;MQRDRERLVYLFGEEALVGLDDYDLDDESDVLELVDRFLPVPAGASVVGAQSALRAIVVRQILDDDPPEAWRAVARMRDAGLDRDDVLSQLAMVISESVWITLSEKEKPDPARLAGTLDALPLPSVEQIAEALVAVVRAEPGIQADEHVERVLAMLGSENRRRILEPLAARVLDHLVDGPLYWLAGDVTVAFHDTIGGRTFTHRFNDAERELGILTVSVDLAAYGRFDIVRLADGTEIDQFSIEPGHLAWRGADGWLDGFQPGDLLGVSATFDLPAGDEPVEATVSIDRVADEPLMTVALAAAMRAAYDAEQHEHGLPVSAEDLVVWLCHHHPDLFTHPLRPLSDWCDEAGLELSGSMVAHDASVWRRELVHRRVHQVVDLVPEPHWRKLLGRAMEVLDDPNASIDDIRTSLGECAEPETLDVLADILIPEHFAPEDEFLRESVFSPGYVFDLVQRATAIARRPRETATAEYLACVLYERCGQPLIAAAHLARAVEARPQLGPVVERMGWYCFDRGDARGATRWWRELDEVHPAASTIAPFLTPATGRTKIGRNDPCWCGSGRKFKQCHQAVSELPALPDRIAWLCRKATLWLEHTIGETRELVTDLAIAWVAGDAEADAYDVLDVDETEMQARFSRAFADPLLFDTALHEGGLFSWFLSDRGELLPDDEHLLATAWLTSDRSVHEVVSVERGVGMTLRNLATGDVADVRERTASRTARVGERYCARVVPDGASRQIIGGVFPVRTGHEETVLELCAQADPLELCAWAGALAQPPRIVHRPGMFESMLDRDAIEAVLDELGDADESTVLARLHAEISRQAQARWLDDTIPALGGLTPRQAAADPTRREQLERLLAEFDLRDERVRDLDLGLDGVTGGPITYDTAALR
;
A
#
# COMPACT_ATOMS: atom_id res chain seq x y z
N MET A 1 23.58 8.22 -48.56
CA MET A 1 22.66 9.36 -48.82
C MET A 1 21.19 8.96 -48.91
N GLN A 2 20.72 8.15 -49.88
CA GLN A 2 19.29 7.77 -49.92
C GLN A 2 18.93 6.60 -48.97
N ARG A 3 19.89 5.70 -48.69
CA ARG A 3 19.74 4.63 -47.67
C ARG A 3 19.77 5.16 -46.24
N ASP A 4 20.65 6.12 -45.94
CA ASP A 4 20.75 6.75 -44.60
C ASP A 4 19.46 7.50 -44.25
N ARG A 5 18.85 8.19 -45.23
CA ARG A 5 17.57 8.89 -45.02
C ARG A 5 16.43 7.95 -44.67
N GLU A 6 16.33 6.78 -45.30
CA GLU A 6 15.25 5.83 -44.99
C GLU A 6 15.33 5.32 -43.54
N ARG A 7 16.54 5.05 -43.05
CA ARG A 7 16.80 4.60 -41.68
C ARG A 7 16.53 5.69 -40.65
N LEU A 8 17.00 6.91 -40.94
CA LEU A 8 16.78 8.07 -40.06
C LEU A 8 15.29 8.41 -39.97
N VAL A 9 14.56 8.40 -41.09
CA VAL A 9 13.09 8.60 -41.09
C VAL A 9 12.38 7.50 -40.31
N TYR A 10 12.82 6.25 -40.45
CA TYR A 10 12.22 5.15 -39.69
C TYR A 10 12.42 5.34 -38.18
N LEU A 11 13.66 5.60 -37.74
CA LEU A 11 14.00 5.72 -36.32
C LEU A 11 13.40 6.98 -35.68
N PHE A 12 13.50 8.14 -36.32
CA PHE A 12 13.21 9.42 -35.67
C PHE A 12 12.01 10.17 -36.28
N GLY A 13 11.46 9.70 -37.39
CA GLY A 13 10.39 10.39 -38.12
C GLY A 13 10.92 11.49 -39.06
N GLU A 14 10.08 11.99 -39.97
CA GLU A 14 10.48 13.06 -40.91
C GLU A 14 10.68 14.42 -40.22
N GLU A 15 9.98 14.67 -39.12
CA GLU A 15 10.03 15.93 -38.37
C GLU A 15 11.37 16.08 -37.62
N ALA A 16 11.92 15.00 -37.06
CA ALA A 16 13.19 15.01 -36.36
C ALA A 16 14.41 15.19 -37.29
N LEU A 17 14.24 15.02 -38.61
CA LEU A 17 15.30 15.33 -39.59
C LEU A 17 15.64 16.83 -39.62
N VAL A 18 14.73 17.70 -39.15
CA VAL A 18 14.96 19.14 -39.03
C VAL A 18 15.62 19.39 -37.66
N GLY A 19 16.95 19.28 -37.60
CA GLY A 19 17.73 19.44 -36.36
C GLY A 19 18.71 18.28 -36.07
N LEU A 20 18.62 17.17 -36.81
CA LEU A 20 19.58 16.06 -36.72
C LEU A 20 21.02 16.45 -37.10
N ASP A 21 21.22 17.56 -37.81
CA ASP A 21 22.56 18.11 -38.14
C ASP A 21 23.31 18.64 -36.91
N ASP A 22 22.61 18.87 -35.78
CA ASP A 22 23.20 19.33 -34.51
C ASP A 22 23.78 18.18 -33.66
N TYR A 23 23.56 16.92 -34.07
CA TYR A 23 23.98 15.71 -33.36
C TYR A 23 25.05 14.95 -34.16
N ASP A 24 26.14 14.53 -33.51
CA ASP A 24 27.15 13.67 -34.10
C ASP A 24 26.75 12.19 -33.95
N LEU A 25 26.25 11.58 -35.02
CA LEU A 25 25.81 10.17 -35.03
C LEU A 25 26.97 9.17 -34.84
N ASP A 26 28.23 9.60 -34.90
CA ASP A 26 29.38 8.77 -34.55
C ASP A 26 29.69 8.79 -33.04
N ASP A 27 29.14 9.76 -32.28
CA ASP A 27 29.30 9.93 -30.83
C ASP A 27 28.24 9.17 -30.01
N GLU A 28 28.67 8.47 -28.96
CA GLU A 28 27.78 7.63 -28.15
C GLU A 28 26.82 8.44 -27.26
N SER A 29 27.22 9.63 -26.81
CA SER A 29 26.40 10.50 -25.97
C SER A 29 25.26 11.12 -26.78
N ASP A 30 25.56 11.57 -28.00
CA ASP A 30 24.58 12.20 -28.89
C ASP A 30 23.53 11.18 -29.37
N VAL A 31 23.95 9.95 -29.70
CA VAL A 31 23.01 8.87 -30.06
C VAL A 31 22.13 8.47 -28.86
N LEU A 32 22.68 8.45 -27.64
CA LEU A 32 21.90 8.15 -26.44
C LEU A 32 20.87 9.24 -26.15
N GLU A 33 21.25 10.52 -26.29
CA GLU A 33 20.33 11.66 -26.15
C GLU A 33 19.19 11.59 -27.18
N LEU A 34 19.50 11.25 -28.44
CA LEU A 34 18.49 11.04 -29.48
C LEU A 34 17.54 9.88 -29.16
N VAL A 35 18.04 8.78 -28.59
CA VAL A 35 17.21 7.65 -28.15
C VAL A 35 16.28 8.06 -27.02
N ASP A 36 16.79 8.73 -25.98
CA ASP A 36 15.97 9.16 -24.85
C ASP A 36 14.90 10.19 -25.27
N ARG A 37 15.23 11.04 -26.25
CA ARG A 37 14.33 12.09 -26.75
C ARG A 37 13.25 11.58 -27.69
N PHE A 38 13.59 10.69 -28.63
CA PHE A 38 12.71 10.31 -29.75
C PHE A 38 12.26 8.85 -29.75
N LEU A 39 12.90 8.00 -28.94
CA LEU A 39 12.60 6.58 -28.80
C LEU A 39 12.49 6.18 -27.31
N PRO A 40 11.68 6.88 -26.50
CA PRO A 40 11.62 6.67 -25.06
C PRO A 40 11.20 5.23 -24.73
N VAL A 41 11.80 4.68 -23.67
CA VAL A 41 11.41 3.39 -23.11
C VAL A 41 10.14 3.58 -22.25
N PRO A 42 9.10 2.72 -22.38
CA PRO A 42 7.90 2.81 -21.55
C PRO A 42 8.22 2.78 -20.03
N ALA A 43 7.49 3.57 -19.24
CA ALA A 43 7.63 3.58 -17.78
C ALA A 43 7.22 2.23 -17.17
N GLY A 44 8.00 1.71 -16.22
CA GLY A 44 7.75 0.43 -15.52
C GLY A 44 8.90 -0.60 -15.60
N ALA A 45 9.95 -0.36 -16.38
CA ALA A 45 11.13 -1.23 -16.39
C ALA A 45 12.08 -0.87 -15.23
N SER A 46 12.45 -1.86 -14.40
CA SER A 46 13.30 -1.68 -13.20
C SER A 46 14.72 -1.14 -13.47
N VAL A 47 15.12 -0.94 -14.73
CA VAL A 47 16.44 -0.44 -15.13
C VAL A 47 16.37 0.42 -16.41
N VAL A 48 15.68 1.57 -16.37
CA VAL A 48 15.49 2.49 -17.52
C VAL A 48 16.80 2.80 -18.25
N GLY A 49 17.88 3.12 -17.51
CA GLY A 49 19.18 3.49 -18.11
C GLY A 49 19.90 2.36 -18.88
N ALA A 50 19.68 1.09 -18.52
CA ALA A 50 20.28 -0.03 -19.26
C ALA A 50 19.53 -0.31 -20.57
N GLN A 51 18.22 -0.09 -20.60
CA GLN A 51 17.42 -0.28 -21.80
C GLN A 51 17.65 0.81 -22.85
N SER A 52 17.80 2.08 -22.44
CA SER A 52 18.21 3.17 -23.34
C SER A 52 19.58 2.89 -23.98
N ALA A 53 20.55 2.40 -23.21
CA ALA A 53 21.86 2.03 -23.73
C ALA A 53 21.80 0.88 -24.76
N LEU A 54 20.96 -0.15 -24.52
CA LEU A 54 20.74 -1.24 -25.48
C LEU A 54 20.05 -0.73 -26.77
N ARG A 55 19.06 0.16 -26.65
CA ARG A 55 18.41 0.79 -27.81
C ARG A 55 19.38 1.66 -28.61
N ALA A 56 20.29 2.39 -27.95
CA ALA A 56 21.35 3.14 -28.63
C ALA A 56 22.28 2.25 -29.46
N ILE A 57 22.64 1.06 -28.95
CA ILE A 57 23.41 0.07 -29.71
C ILE A 57 22.62 -0.39 -30.95
N VAL A 58 21.33 -0.68 -30.82
CA VAL A 58 20.47 -1.08 -31.95
C VAL A 58 20.35 0.02 -32.99
N VAL A 59 20.12 1.27 -32.56
CA VAL A 59 20.07 2.46 -33.43
C VAL A 59 21.35 2.58 -34.25
N ARG A 60 22.51 2.44 -33.60
CA ARG A 60 23.80 2.51 -34.27
C ARG A 60 23.98 1.39 -35.29
N GLN A 61 23.65 0.13 -34.94
CA GLN A 61 23.72 -0.99 -35.88
C GLN A 61 22.82 -0.78 -37.12
N ILE A 62 21.64 -0.17 -36.92
CA ILE A 62 20.73 0.18 -38.01
C ILE A 62 21.36 1.25 -38.91
N LEU A 63 21.88 2.34 -38.32
CA LEU A 63 22.50 3.44 -39.06
C LEU A 63 23.73 2.97 -39.83
N ASP A 64 24.64 2.24 -39.17
CA ASP A 64 25.92 1.76 -39.69
C ASP A 64 25.79 0.60 -40.68
N ASP A 65 24.61 -0.06 -40.75
CA ASP A 65 24.40 -1.32 -41.49
C ASP A 65 25.33 -2.45 -41.04
N ASP A 66 25.73 -2.47 -39.76
CA ASP A 66 26.69 -3.44 -39.23
C ASP A 66 26.18 -4.04 -37.90
N PRO A 67 25.72 -5.31 -37.88
CA PRO A 67 25.63 -6.21 -39.03
C PRO A 67 24.47 -5.83 -39.97
N PRO A 68 24.59 -6.07 -41.30
CA PRO A 68 23.54 -5.71 -42.27
C PRO A 68 22.23 -6.49 -42.05
N GLU A 69 22.30 -7.59 -41.31
CA GLU A 69 21.16 -8.38 -40.85
C GLU A 69 20.21 -7.57 -39.93
N ALA A 70 20.70 -6.55 -39.20
CA ALA A 70 19.87 -5.70 -38.34
C ALA A 70 18.83 -4.92 -39.16
N TRP A 71 19.25 -4.22 -40.21
CA TRP A 71 18.33 -3.49 -41.09
C TRP A 71 17.43 -4.43 -41.91
N ARG A 72 17.93 -5.60 -42.32
CA ARG A 72 17.08 -6.63 -42.96
C ARG A 72 15.99 -7.12 -42.02
N ALA A 73 16.30 -7.32 -40.74
CA ALA A 73 15.33 -7.71 -39.73
C ALA A 73 14.25 -6.62 -39.55
N VAL A 74 14.64 -5.34 -39.44
CA VAL A 74 13.70 -4.20 -39.42
C VAL A 74 12.74 -4.26 -40.60
N ALA A 75 13.26 -4.43 -41.83
CA ALA A 75 12.43 -4.49 -43.02
C ALA A 75 11.44 -5.66 -42.99
N ARG A 76 11.89 -6.87 -42.62
CA ARG A 76 11.02 -8.05 -42.51
C ARG A 76 9.92 -7.87 -41.46
N MET A 77 10.25 -7.31 -40.30
CA MET A 77 9.29 -7.12 -39.21
C MET A 77 8.28 -6.02 -39.52
N ARG A 78 8.71 -4.93 -40.17
CA ARG A 78 7.79 -3.90 -40.68
C ARG A 78 6.82 -4.46 -41.73
N ASP A 79 7.32 -5.30 -42.64
CA ASP A 79 6.48 -5.95 -43.66
C ASP A 79 5.51 -6.98 -43.03
N ALA A 80 5.85 -7.51 -41.84
CA ALA A 80 4.97 -8.35 -41.02
C ALA A 80 3.97 -7.55 -40.17
N GLY A 81 4.03 -6.21 -40.19
CA GLY A 81 3.07 -5.32 -39.53
C GLY A 81 3.41 -4.94 -38.08
N LEU A 82 4.63 -5.25 -37.60
CA LEU A 82 5.07 -4.80 -36.27
C LEU A 82 5.29 -3.29 -36.29
N ASP A 83 4.95 -2.64 -35.18
CA ASP A 83 5.26 -1.22 -34.99
C ASP A 83 6.75 -1.00 -34.70
N ARG A 84 7.14 0.27 -34.61
CA ARG A 84 8.55 0.63 -34.44
C ARG A 84 9.11 0.21 -33.07
N ASP A 85 8.30 0.26 -32.02
CA ASP A 85 8.76 -0.01 -30.67
C ASP A 85 8.91 -1.51 -30.45
N ASP A 86 8.02 -2.33 -31.01
CA ASP A 86 8.14 -3.78 -31.03
C ASP A 86 9.40 -4.22 -31.78
N VAL A 87 9.67 -3.61 -32.94
CA VAL A 87 10.88 -3.90 -33.73
C VAL A 87 12.15 -3.58 -32.95
N LEU A 88 12.23 -2.40 -32.34
CA LEU A 88 13.39 -1.99 -31.57
C LEU A 88 13.57 -2.85 -30.32
N SER A 89 12.47 -3.26 -29.68
CA SER A 89 12.51 -4.11 -28.49
C SER A 89 13.01 -5.51 -28.82
N GLN A 90 12.55 -6.14 -29.91
CA GLN A 90 13.06 -7.44 -30.34
C GLN A 90 14.54 -7.39 -30.73
N LEU A 91 14.98 -6.32 -31.41
CA LEU A 91 16.41 -6.12 -31.71
C LEU A 91 17.23 -5.94 -30.43
N ALA A 92 16.74 -5.15 -29.47
CA ALA A 92 17.42 -4.93 -28.19
C ALA A 92 17.55 -6.23 -27.38
N MET A 93 16.56 -7.14 -27.44
CA MET A 93 16.65 -8.46 -26.82
C MET A 93 17.80 -9.30 -27.39
N VAL A 94 17.97 -9.30 -28.72
CA VAL A 94 19.08 -10.00 -29.39
C VAL A 94 20.44 -9.43 -28.95
N ILE A 95 20.53 -8.11 -28.81
CA ILE A 95 21.76 -7.45 -28.35
C ILE A 95 22.02 -7.74 -26.87
N SER A 96 20.99 -7.71 -26.03
CA SER A 96 21.08 -8.05 -24.62
C SER A 96 21.65 -9.45 -24.40
N GLU A 97 21.22 -10.43 -25.21
CA GLU A 97 21.76 -11.79 -25.17
C GLU A 97 23.27 -11.82 -25.48
N SER A 98 23.68 -11.16 -26.56
CA SER A 98 25.09 -11.08 -26.97
C SER A 98 25.99 -10.41 -25.91
N VAL A 99 25.49 -9.33 -25.30
CA VAL A 99 26.15 -8.63 -24.19
C VAL A 99 26.24 -9.54 -22.97
N TRP A 100 25.16 -10.23 -22.60
CA TRP A 100 25.12 -11.12 -21.44
C TRP A 100 26.11 -12.28 -21.58
N ILE A 101 26.22 -12.93 -22.74
CA ILE A 101 27.21 -13.99 -23.01
C ILE A 101 28.64 -13.48 -22.81
N THR A 102 28.91 -12.28 -23.33
CA THR A 102 30.24 -11.66 -23.22
C THR A 102 30.62 -11.40 -21.76
N LEU A 103 29.65 -10.98 -20.94
CA LEU A 103 29.86 -10.65 -19.53
C LEU A 103 29.91 -11.88 -18.61
N SER A 104 29.02 -12.85 -18.83
CA SER A 104 28.83 -14.02 -17.95
C SER A 104 29.77 -15.19 -18.28
N GLU A 105 29.86 -15.56 -19.55
CA GLU A 105 30.64 -16.73 -20.02
C GLU A 105 32.08 -16.36 -20.38
N LYS A 106 32.42 -15.05 -20.41
CA LYS A 106 33.70 -14.50 -20.87
C LYS A 106 34.08 -14.93 -22.29
N GLU A 107 33.09 -15.29 -23.09
CA GLU A 107 33.27 -15.57 -24.52
C GLU A 107 33.40 -14.25 -25.30
N LYS A 108 34.05 -14.31 -26.47
CA LYS A 108 34.10 -13.15 -27.36
C LYS A 108 32.79 -13.07 -28.15
N PRO A 109 32.32 -11.87 -28.53
CA PRO A 109 31.18 -11.71 -29.43
C PRO A 109 31.38 -12.54 -30.70
N ASP A 110 30.37 -13.32 -31.06
CA ASP A 110 30.34 -14.18 -32.24
C ASP A 110 29.45 -13.54 -33.31
N PRO A 111 30.02 -12.83 -34.31
CA PRO A 111 29.23 -12.09 -35.29
C PRO A 111 28.35 -12.99 -36.16
N ALA A 112 28.77 -14.24 -36.40
CA ALA A 112 27.97 -15.20 -37.18
C ALA A 112 26.73 -15.65 -36.39
N ARG A 113 26.86 -15.78 -35.07
CA ARG A 113 25.74 -16.07 -34.17
C ARG A 113 24.76 -14.90 -34.10
N LEU A 114 25.25 -13.68 -33.88
CA LEU A 114 24.43 -12.47 -33.87
C LEU A 114 23.63 -12.32 -35.18
N ALA A 115 24.31 -12.47 -36.33
CA ALA A 115 23.67 -12.43 -37.64
C ALA A 115 22.60 -13.53 -37.80
N GLY A 116 22.89 -14.75 -37.35
CA GLY A 116 21.94 -15.86 -37.37
C GLY A 116 20.68 -15.61 -36.54
N THR A 117 20.81 -15.02 -35.36
CA THR A 117 19.67 -14.67 -34.50
C THR A 117 18.85 -13.52 -35.08
N LEU A 118 19.51 -12.48 -35.63
CA LEU A 118 18.84 -11.38 -36.34
C LEU A 118 18.07 -11.86 -37.57
N ASP A 119 18.61 -12.81 -38.33
CA ASP A 119 17.94 -13.39 -39.49
C ASP A 119 16.70 -14.22 -39.13
N ALA A 120 16.59 -14.66 -37.88
CA ALA A 120 15.46 -15.42 -37.40
C ALA A 120 14.29 -14.56 -36.89
N LEU A 121 14.44 -13.23 -36.82
CA LEU A 121 13.35 -12.30 -36.49
C LEU A 121 12.30 -12.18 -37.61
N PRO A 122 10.99 -12.00 -37.29
CA PRO A 122 10.43 -11.72 -35.95
C PRO A 122 10.36 -12.94 -35.02
N LEU A 123 10.39 -12.68 -33.72
CA LEU A 123 9.99 -13.63 -32.68
C LEU A 123 8.45 -13.73 -32.64
N PRO A 124 7.90 -14.90 -32.27
CA PRO A 124 6.48 -15.02 -31.91
C PRO A 124 6.12 -14.04 -30.80
N SER A 125 4.89 -13.51 -30.83
CA SER A 125 4.37 -12.63 -29.78
C SER A 125 4.14 -13.39 -28.47
N VAL A 126 3.95 -12.66 -27.37
CA VAL A 126 3.64 -13.28 -26.06
C VAL A 126 2.36 -14.09 -26.15
N GLU A 127 1.34 -13.59 -26.86
CA GLU A 127 0.07 -14.28 -27.08
C GLU A 127 0.27 -15.58 -27.88
N GLN A 128 1.10 -15.56 -28.93
CA GLN A 128 1.41 -16.75 -29.71
C GLN A 128 2.17 -17.81 -28.89
N ILE A 129 3.04 -17.36 -27.97
CA ILE A 129 3.76 -18.25 -27.05
C ILE A 129 2.77 -18.82 -26.02
N ALA A 130 1.87 -18.01 -25.48
CA ALA A 130 0.83 -18.44 -24.54
C ALA A 130 -0.10 -19.47 -25.18
N GLU A 131 -0.61 -19.20 -26.39
CA GLU A 131 -1.40 -20.12 -27.20
C GLU A 131 -0.66 -21.44 -27.44
N ALA A 132 0.64 -21.36 -27.73
CA ALA A 132 1.46 -22.54 -27.94
C ALA A 132 1.65 -23.36 -26.66
N LEU A 133 1.88 -22.71 -25.52
CA LEU A 133 2.00 -23.35 -24.21
C LEU A 133 0.73 -24.13 -23.85
N VAL A 134 -0.44 -23.50 -23.95
CA VAL A 134 -1.72 -24.15 -23.66
C VAL A 134 -2.00 -25.28 -24.65
N ALA A 135 -1.75 -25.07 -25.95
CA ALA A 135 -1.99 -26.10 -26.96
C ALA A 135 -1.13 -27.37 -26.76
N VAL A 136 0.13 -27.22 -26.33
CA VAL A 136 1.02 -28.36 -26.05
C VAL A 136 0.49 -29.21 -24.89
N VAL A 137 0.06 -28.59 -23.80
CA VAL A 137 -0.49 -29.29 -22.62
C VAL A 137 -1.85 -29.90 -22.94
N ARG A 138 -2.68 -29.25 -23.74
CA ARG A 138 -3.96 -29.81 -24.19
C ARG A 138 -3.76 -31.05 -25.07
N ALA A 139 -2.71 -31.07 -25.90
CA ALA A 139 -2.40 -32.22 -26.75
C ALA A 139 -1.88 -33.43 -25.95
N GLU A 140 -1.12 -33.19 -24.89
CA GLU A 140 -0.64 -34.21 -23.97
C GLU A 140 -0.70 -33.66 -22.54
N PRO A 141 -1.80 -33.93 -21.80
CA PRO A 141 -1.92 -33.46 -20.42
C PRO A 141 -0.91 -34.16 -19.50
N GLY A 142 -0.34 -33.40 -18.56
CA GLY A 142 0.60 -33.94 -17.57
C GLY A 142 2.05 -34.01 -18.05
N ILE A 143 2.49 -33.03 -18.84
CA ILE A 143 3.90 -32.92 -19.28
C ILE A 143 4.73 -32.30 -18.15
N GLN A 144 5.97 -32.75 -17.98
CA GLN A 144 6.92 -32.12 -17.05
C GLN A 144 7.25 -30.68 -17.48
N ALA A 145 7.35 -29.73 -16.56
CA ALA A 145 7.55 -28.31 -16.87
C ALA A 145 8.77 -28.07 -17.80
N ASP A 146 9.89 -28.74 -17.53
CA ASP A 146 11.09 -28.68 -18.40
C ASP A 146 10.81 -29.20 -19.82
N GLU A 147 10.04 -30.28 -19.96
CA GLU A 147 9.67 -30.85 -21.26
C GLU A 147 8.61 -30.00 -21.98
N HIS A 148 7.77 -29.30 -21.23
CA HIS A 148 6.74 -28.42 -21.77
C HIS A 148 7.36 -27.29 -22.59
N VAL A 149 8.35 -26.59 -22.02
CA VAL A 149 9.09 -25.54 -22.73
C VAL A 149 9.78 -26.10 -23.98
N GLU A 150 10.45 -27.26 -23.89
CA GLU A 150 11.11 -27.88 -25.06
C GLU A 150 10.13 -28.17 -26.21
N ARG A 151 8.95 -28.71 -25.90
CA ARG A 151 7.94 -29.05 -26.90
C ARG A 151 7.33 -27.80 -27.53
N VAL A 152 7.15 -26.74 -26.76
CA VAL A 152 6.68 -25.43 -27.27
C VAL A 152 7.71 -24.84 -28.23
N LEU A 153 8.98 -24.85 -27.86
CA LEU A 153 10.07 -24.37 -28.73
C LEU A 153 10.14 -25.18 -30.04
N ALA A 154 9.94 -26.50 -29.98
CA ALA A 154 9.86 -27.35 -31.15
C ALA A 154 8.65 -27.01 -32.04
N MET A 155 7.47 -26.77 -31.44
CA MET A 155 6.27 -26.38 -32.17
C MET A 155 6.40 -25.02 -32.87
N LEU A 156 7.08 -24.06 -32.23
CA LEU A 156 7.35 -22.72 -32.77
C LEU A 156 8.49 -22.71 -33.83
N GLY A 157 9.16 -23.85 -34.08
CA GLY A 157 10.21 -23.98 -35.09
C GLY A 157 11.46 -23.15 -34.76
N SER A 158 12.05 -23.38 -33.58
CA SER A 158 12.88 -22.37 -32.90
C SER A 158 14.37 -22.68 -32.75
N GLU A 159 14.96 -23.65 -33.47
CA GLU A 159 16.35 -24.08 -33.19
C GLU A 159 17.38 -22.93 -33.22
N ASN A 160 17.26 -21.98 -34.15
CA ASN A 160 18.18 -20.82 -34.25
C ASN A 160 17.82 -19.66 -33.31
N ARG A 161 16.71 -19.73 -32.57
CA ARG A 161 16.18 -18.69 -31.67
C ARG A 161 16.08 -19.15 -30.22
N ARG A 162 16.47 -20.39 -29.95
CA ARG A 162 16.24 -21.09 -28.68
C ARG A 162 16.68 -20.27 -27.48
N ARG A 163 17.86 -19.67 -27.50
CA ARG A 163 18.41 -18.92 -26.34
C ARG A 163 17.60 -17.68 -25.94
N ILE A 164 16.85 -17.08 -26.87
CA ILE A 164 15.98 -15.93 -26.57
C ILE A 164 14.56 -16.42 -26.24
N LEU A 165 14.07 -17.40 -26.99
CA LEU A 165 12.71 -17.91 -26.83
C LEU A 165 12.53 -18.79 -25.60
N GLU A 166 13.56 -19.51 -25.18
CA GLU A 166 13.48 -20.42 -24.02
C GLU A 166 13.25 -19.63 -22.71
N PRO A 167 14.03 -18.58 -22.37
CA PRO A 167 13.73 -17.74 -21.20
C PRO A 167 12.40 -17.00 -21.33
N LEU A 168 12.03 -16.55 -22.53
CA LEU A 168 10.75 -15.87 -22.75
C LEU A 168 9.57 -16.83 -22.54
N ALA A 169 9.64 -18.02 -23.10
CA ALA A 169 8.61 -19.05 -22.96
C ALA A 169 8.50 -19.56 -21.52
N ALA A 170 9.60 -19.73 -20.80
CA ALA A 170 9.59 -20.06 -19.38
C ALA A 170 8.87 -18.95 -18.58
N ARG A 171 9.18 -17.68 -18.85
CA ARG A 171 8.55 -16.55 -18.16
C ARG A 171 7.06 -16.40 -18.47
N VAL A 172 6.64 -16.73 -19.70
CA VAL A 172 5.22 -16.78 -20.07
C VAL A 172 4.54 -17.99 -19.43
N LEU A 173 5.21 -19.14 -19.36
CA LEU A 173 4.71 -20.32 -18.64
C LEU A 173 4.43 -19.98 -17.18
N ASP A 174 5.38 -19.37 -16.48
CA ASP A 174 5.23 -18.96 -15.08
C ASP A 174 4.00 -18.07 -14.89
N HIS A 175 3.73 -17.15 -15.82
CA HIS A 175 2.55 -16.28 -15.80
C HIS A 175 1.24 -17.05 -16.02
N LEU A 176 1.24 -18.13 -16.81
CA LEU A 176 0.03 -18.91 -17.11
C LEU A 176 -0.32 -19.97 -16.06
N VAL A 177 0.60 -20.33 -15.15
CA VAL A 177 0.39 -21.36 -14.10
C VAL A 177 -0.68 -20.95 -13.08
N ASP A 178 -0.96 -19.65 -12.98
CA ASP A 178 -2.06 -19.11 -12.16
C ASP A 178 -3.34 -18.81 -12.95
N GLY A 179 -3.34 -19.08 -14.26
CA GLY A 179 -4.48 -18.89 -15.17
C GLY A 179 -4.93 -20.20 -15.84
N PRO A 180 -4.72 -20.37 -17.16
CA PRO A 180 -5.20 -21.54 -17.90
C PRO A 180 -4.40 -22.83 -17.63
N LEU A 181 -3.16 -22.71 -17.13
CA LEU A 181 -2.29 -23.82 -16.78
C LEU A 181 -2.22 -23.99 -15.25
N TYR A 182 -1.74 -25.14 -14.82
CA TYR A 182 -1.57 -25.48 -13.40
C TYR A 182 -0.41 -26.45 -13.22
N TRP A 183 0.34 -26.32 -12.13
CA TRP A 183 1.38 -27.27 -11.74
C TRP A 183 0.92 -28.17 -10.60
N LEU A 184 0.94 -29.47 -10.86
CA LEU A 184 0.75 -30.52 -9.87
C LEU A 184 2.11 -31.06 -9.39
N ALA A 185 2.07 -31.84 -8.31
CA ALA A 185 3.27 -32.40 -7.71
C ALA A 185 4.22 -33.07 -8.74
N GLY A 186 5.52 -32.79 -8.62
CA GLY A 186 6.56 -33.26 -9.52
C GLY A 186 6.66 -32.45 -10.81
N ASP A 187 6.40 -31.14 -10.73
CA ASP A 187 6.46 -30.18 -11.84
C ASP A 187 5.64 -30.62 -13.06
N VAL A 188 4.44 -31.18 -12.83
CA VAL A 188 3.55 -31.69 -13.88
C VAL A 188 2.59 -30.58 -14.32
N THR A 189 2.68 -30.16 -15.57
CA THR A 189 1.80 -29.13 -16.13
C THR A 189 0.52 -29.74 -16.71
N VAL A 190 -0.62 -29.20 -16.26
CA VAL A 190 -1.96 -29.54 -16.75
C VAL A 190 -2.70 -28.28 -17.20
N ALA A 191 -3.68 -28.43 -18.09
CA ALA A 191 -4.59 -27.35 -18.45
C ALA A 191 -5.75 -27.37 -17.46
N PHE A 192 -5.86 -26.34 -16.62
CA PHE A 192 -6.77 -26.29 -15.48
C PHE A 192 -8.24 -26.47 -15.92
N HIS A 193 -8.69 -25.60 -16.82
CA HIS A 193 -10.04 -25.55 -17.35
C HIS A 193 -10.44 -26.83 -18.11
N ASP A 194 -9.51 -27.40 -18.88
CA ASP A 194 -9.69 -28.71 -19.53
C ASP A 194 -9.86 -29.84 -18.50
N THR A 195 -9.14 -29.76 -17.38
CA THR A 195 -9.15 -30.80 -16.33
C THR A 195 -10.46 -30.81 -15.55
N ILE A 196 -11.04 -29.64 -15.27
CA ILE A 196 -12.29 -29.50 -14.49
C ILE A 196 -13.56 -29.49 -15.36
N GLY A 197 -13.42 -29.35 -16.68
CA GLY A 197 -14.54 -29.19 -17.61
C GLY A 197 -15.56 -30.34 -17.55
N GLY A 198 -16.86 -29.98 -17.57
CA GLY A 198 -17.96 -30.95 -17.58
C GLY A 198 -18.17 -31.70 -16.25
N ARG A 199 -17.57 -31.22 -15.15
CA ARG A 199 -17.74 -31.81 -13.81
C ARG A 199 -18.89 -31.16 -13.04
N THR A 200 -19.37 -31.89 -12.03
CA THR A 200 -20.35 -31.44 -11.04
C THR A 200 -19.77 -31.69 -9.65
N PHE A 201 -19.47 -30.61 -8.94
CA PHE A 201 -19.04 -30.66 -7.54
C PHE A 201 -20.23 -30.48 -6.62
N THR A 202 -20.09 -30.89 -5.37
CA THR A 202 -21.21 -30.86 -4.42
C THR A 202 -20.84 -30.18 -3.13
N HIS A 203 -21.71 -29.31 -2.64
CA HIS A 203 -21.53 -28.57 -1.40
C HIS A 203 -22.73 -28.75 -0.47
N ARG A 204 -22.47 -28.82 0.84
CA ARG A 204 -23.52 -28.94 1.85
C ARG A 204 -23.90 -27.57 2.37
N PHE A 205 -25.03 -27.06 1.90
CA PHE A 205 -25.51 -25.72 2.25
C PHE A 205 -25.81 -25.61 3.74
N ASN A 206 -25.27 -24.59 4.41
CA ASN A 206 -25.38 -24.45 5.87
C ASN A 206 -26.17 -23.21 6.32
N ASP A 207 -26.40 -23.10 7.63
CA ASP A 207 -27.18 -22.00 8.22
C ASP A 207 -26.51 -20.63 8.04
N ALA A 208 -25.18 -20.56 8.16
CA ALA A 208 -24.42 -19.31 8.03
C ALA A 208 -24.43 -18.78 6.59
N GLU A 209 -24.26 -19.66 5.62
CA GLU A 209 -24.38 -19.33 4.20
C GLU A 209 -25.76 -18.79 3.85
N ARG A 210 -26.82 -19.38 4.41
CA ARG A 210 -28.18 -18.88 4.26
C ARG A 210 -28.37 -17.50 4.87
N GLU A 211 -27.86 -17.29 6.08
CA GLU A 211 -27.97 -16.01 6.78
C GLU A 211 -27.22 -14.90 6.05
N LEU A 212 -26.04 -15.20 5.52
CA LEU A 212 -25.18 -14.26 4.79
C LEU A 212 -25.57 -14.10 3.31
N GLY A 213 -26.38 -15.01 2.75
CA GLY A 213 -26.77 -15.01 1.34
C GLY A 213 -25.64 -15.40 0.38
N ILE A 214 -24.70 -16.22 0.85
CA ILE A 214 -23.47 -16.57 0.13
C ILE A 214 -23.34 -18.08 -0.07
N LEU A 215 -22.49 -18.49 -1.00
CA LEU A 215 -22.07 -19.89 -1.17
C LEU A 215 -20.53 -19.96 -1.12
N THR A 216 -19.98 -20.79 -0.24
CA THR A 216 -18.54 -20.95 -0.09
C THR A 216 -17.96 -21.80 -1.23
N VAL A 217 -16.86 -21.34 -1.82
CA VAL A 217 -16.22 -21.99 -2.97
C VAL A 217 -14.95 -22.73 -2.57
N SER A 218 -14.31 -22.33 -1.47
CA SER A 218 -12.89 -22.58 -1.20
C SER A 218 -12.49 -24.03 -0.92
N VAL A 219 -13.44 -24.96 -0.70
CA VAL A 219 -13.17 -26.38 -0.44
C VAL A 219 -13.96 -27.26 -1.39
N ASP A 220 -15.27 -27.36 -1.18
CA ASP A 220 -16.13 -28.30 -1.91
C ASP A 220 -16.28 -27.95 -3.39
N LEU A 221 -16.15 -26.66 -3.73
CA LEU A 221 -16.24 -26.13 -5.08
C LEU A 221 -14.90 -25.55 -5.55
N ALA A 222 -13.78 -25.96 -4.95
CA ALA A 222 -12.46 -25.32 -5.15
C ALA A 222 -12.04 -25.27 -6.63
N ALA A 223 -12.49 -26.24 -7.44
CA ALA A 223 -12.28 -26.27 -8.88
C ALA A 223 -12.87 -25.06 -9.63
N TYR A 224 -13.79 -24.31 -9.03
CA TYR A 224 -14.42 -23.14 -9.62
C TYR A 224 -13.88 -21.81 -9.10
N GLY A 225 -12.72 -21.85 -8.41
CA GLY A 225 -12.09 -20.65 -7.86
C GLY A 225 -11.41 -19.73 -8.87
N ARG A 226 -11.12 -20.22 -10.09
CA ARG A 226 -10.35 -19.52 -11.13
C ARG A 226 -11.18 -18.98 -12.31
N PHE A 227 -12.46 -18.68 -12.09
CA PHE A 227 -13.27 -18.00 -13.11
C PHE A 227 -13.23 -16.50 -12.89
N ASP A 228 -12.95 -15.73 -13.94
CA ASP A 228 -12.95 -14.26 -13.88
C ASP A 228 -14.37 -13.71 -13.71
N ILE A 229 -15.32 -14.30 -14.41
CA ILE A 229 -16.73 -13.89 -14.41
C ILE A 229 -17.61 -15.12 -14.21
N VAL A 230 -18.49 -15.07 -13.23
CA VAL A 230 -19.45 -16.15 -12.94
C VAL A 230 -20.87 -15.64 -13.15
N ARG A 231 -21.67 -16.37 -13.93
CA ARG A 231 -23.08 -16.05 -14.20
C ARG A 231 -23.99 -17.23 -13.93
N LEU A 232 -25.22 -16.95 -13.51
CA LEU A 232 -26.30 -17.93 -13.49
C LEU A 232 -26.83 -18.19 -14.92
N ALA A 233 -27.58 -19.29 -15.08
CA ALA A 233 -28.18 -19.68 -16.35
C ALA A 233 -29.15 -18.65 -16.96
N ASP A 234 -29.64 -17.68 -16.18
CA ASP A 234 -30.47 -16.56 -16.65
C ASP A 234 -29.66 -15.32 -17.07
N GLY A 235 -28.33 -15.39 -16.98
CA GLY A 235 -27.38 -14.31 -17.31
C GLY A 235 -27.04 -13.39 -16.14
N THR A 236 -27.63 -13.60 -14.96
CA THR A 236 -27.32 -12.81 -13.76
C THR A 236 -25.89 -13.06 -13.30
N GLU A 237 -25.12 -12.01 -13.10
CA GLU A 237 -23.75 -12.09 -12.57
C GLU A 237 -23.75 -12.43 -11.08
N ILE A 238 -22.74 -13.18 -10.65
CA ILE A 238 -22.47 -13.52 -9.26
C ILE A 238 -21.24 -12.73 -8.83
N ASP A 239 -21.37 -12.00 -7.73
CA ASP A 239 -20.25 -11.31 -7.11
C ASP A 239 -19.33 -12.33 -6.45
N GLN A 240 -18.03 -12.21 -6.72
CA GLN A 240 -16.98 -13.06 -6.16
C GLN A 240 -16.14 -12.23 -5.18
N PHE A 241 -15.92 -12.73 -3.96
CA PHE A 241 -15.11 -12.03 -2.97
C PHE A 241 -14.51 -13.01 -1.96
N SER A 242 -13.43 -12.59 -1.31
CA SER A 242 -12.78 -13.37 -0.25
C SER A 242 -13.38 -12.99 1.09
N ILE A 243 -13.89 -13.96 1.87
CA ILE A 243 -14.36 -13.72 3.24
C ILE A 243 -13.17 -13.41 4.16
N GLU A 244 -12.10 -14.18 3.97
CA GLU A 244 -10.76 -14.01 4.54
C GLU A 244 -9.74 -14.36 3.44
N PRO A 245 -8.46 -13.97 3.53
CA PRO A 245 -7.46 -14.34 2.52
C PRO A 245 -7.48 -15.84 2.20
N GLY A 246 -7.69 -16.19 0.92
CA GLY A 246 -7.77 -17.58 0.45
C GLY A 246 -9.13 -18.28 0.62
N HIS A 247 -10.17 -17.56 1.07
CA HIS A 247 -11.53 -18.09 1.28
C HIS A 247 -12.56 -17.45 0.35
N LEU A 248 -12.55 -17.88 -0.91
CA LEU A 248 -13.48 -17.39 -1.93
C LEU A 248 -14.94 -17.79 -1.64
N ALA A 249 -15.85 -16.84 -1.80
CA ALA A 249 -17.29 -17.03 -1.75
C ALA A 249 -18.01 -16.29 -2.88
N TRP A 250 -19.20 -16.79 -3.20
CA TRP A 250 -20.10 -16.26 -4.22
C TRP A 250 -21.33 -15.62 -3.58
N ARG A 251 -21.75 -14.46 -4.10
CA ARG A 251 -22.98 -13.78 -3.72
C ARG A 251 -23.77 -13.39 -4.98
N GLY A 252 -24.99 -13.90 -5.10
CA GLY A 252 -25.94 -13.48 -6.11
C GLY A 252 -26.89 -12.40 -5.59
N ALA A 253 -27.90 -12.07 -6.41
CA ALA A 253 -28.97 -11.16 -6.03
C ALA A 253 -29.76 -11.64 -4.79
N ASP A 254 -30.40 -10.71 -4.09
CA ASP A 254 -31.24 -11.02 -2.93
C ASP A 254 -32.22 -12.17 -3.20
N GLY A 255 -32.14 -13.22 -2.38
CA GLY A 255 -32.99 -14.40 -2.47
C GLY A 255 -32.58 -15.45 -3.51
N TRP A 256 -31.42 -15.34 -4.16
CA TRP A 256 -30.95 -16.32 -5.15
C TRP A 256 -30.81 -17.76 -4.59
N LEU A 257 -30.66 -17.91 -3.28
CA LEU A 257 -30.58 -19.19 -2.56
C LEU A 257 -31.88 -19.59 -1.83
N ASP A 258 -32.97 -18.84 -1.95
CA ASP A 258 -34.23 -19.08 -1.20
C ASP A 258 -34.89 -20.44 -1.51
N GLY A 259 -34.55 -21.03 -2.66
CA GLY A 259 -35.00 -22.36 -3.08
C GLY A 259 -34.38 -23.53 -2.28
N PHE A 260 -33.32 -23.25 -1.51
CA PHE A 260 -32.56 -24.24 -0.77
C PHE A 260 -32.77 -24.10 0.74
N GLN A 261 -32.57 -25.19 1.47
CA GLN A 261 -32.66 -25.24 2.93
C GLN A 261 -31.32 -25.71 3.49
N PRO A 262 -30.91 -25.21 4.68
CA PRO A 262 -29.73 -25.71 5.36
C PRO A 262 -29.79 -27.23 5.54
N GLY A 263 -28.69 -27.91 5.21
CA GLY A 263 -28.57 -29.37 5.11
C GLY A 263 -28.82 -29.93 3.71
N ASP A 264 -29.35 -29.14 2.77
CA ASP A 264 -29.47 -29.56 1.36
C ASP A 264 -28.07 -29.81 0.77
N LEU A 265 -27.96 -30.88 -0.03
CA LEU A 265 -26.78 -31.12 -0.84
C LEU A 265 -26.98 -30.46 -2.21
N LEU A 266 -26.15 -29.48 -2.50
CA LEU A 266 -26.19 -28.73 -3.76
C LEU A 266 -25.18 -29.32 -4.72
N GLY A 267 -25.60 -29.66 -5.94
CA GLY A 267 -24.74 -29.99 -7.07
C GLY A 267 -24.53 -28.74 -7.90
N VAL A 268 -23.28 -28.35 -8.08
CA VAL A 268 -22.87 -27.17 -8.83
C VAL A 268 -22.09 -27.63 -10.06
N SER A 269 -22.51 -27.18 -11.23
CA SER A 269 -21.81 -27.41 -12.49
C SER A 269 -21.59 -26.10 -13.23
N ALA A 270 -20.47 -26.00 -13.94
CA ALA A 270 -20.11 -24.84 -14.73
C ALA A 270 -19.97 -25.20 -16.22
N THR A 271 -20.41 -24.31 -17.10
CA THR A 271 -20.16 -24.34 -18.55
C THR A 271 -19.40 -23.09 -18.94
N PHE A 272 -18.28 -23.26 -19.65
CA PHE A 272 -17.38 -22.18 -20.04
C PHE A 272 -16.65 -22.56 -21.33
N ASP A 273 -16.14 -21.55 -22.05
CA ASP A 273 -15.25 -21.76 -23.18
C ASP A 273 -13.82 -21.99 -22.67
N LEU A 274 -13.07 -22.85 -23.37
CA LEU A 274 -11.70 -23.17 -22.97
C LEU A 274 -10.75 -22.05 -23.42
N PRO A 275 -9.92 -21.49 -22.51
CA PRO A 275 -8.94 -20.49 -22.90
C PRO A 275 -7.88 -21.10 -23.83
N ALA A 276 -7.43 -20.29 -24.77
CA ALA A 276 -6.29 -20.52 -25.63
C ALA A 276 -5.01 -19.91 -25.03
N GLY A 277 -5.10 -18.80 -24.28
CA GLY A 277 -3.98 -18.15 -23.59
C GLY A 277 -4.46 -17.50 -22.29
N ASP A 278 -4.09 -16.24 -22.07
CA ASP A 278 -4.36 -15.48 -20.83
C ASP A 278 -5.67 -14.67 -20.88
N GLU A 279 -6.61 -15.05 -21.76
CA GLU A 279 -7.91 -14.38 -21.82
C GLU A 279 -8.80 -14.72 -20.61
N PRO A 280 -9.66 -13.77 -20.18
CA PRO A 280 -10.56 -14.01 -19.06
C PRO A 280 -11.60 -15.09 -19.40
N VAL A 281 -11.87 -15.96 -18.43
CA VAL A 281 -12.80 -17.09 -18.54
C VAL A 281 -14.13 -16.73 -17.89
N GLU A 282 -15.18 -16.69 -18.72
CA GLU A 282 -16.56 -16.53 -18.28
C GLU A 282 -17.26 -17.89 -18.13
N ALA A 283 -17.82 -18.13 -16.94
CA ALA A 283 -18.51 -19.37 -16.62
C ALA A 283 -20.00 -19.14 -16.34
N THR A 284 -20.85 -19.99 -16.94
CA THR A 284 -22.26 -20.12 -16.59
C THR A 284 -22.43 -21.29 -15.62
N VAL A 285 -22.86 -20.99 -14.38
CA VAL A 285 -23.07 -21.97 -13.32
C VAL A 285 -24.55 -22.34 -13.15
N SER A 286 -24.80 -23.61 -12.86
CA SER A 286 -26.11 -24.13 -12.46
C SER A 286 -26.01 -24.82 -11.10
N ILE A 287 -27.01 -24.57 -10.25
CA ILE A 287 -27.08 -25.09 -8.89
C ILE A 287 -28.38 -25.87 -8.75
N ASP A 288 -28.26 -27.17 -8.49
CA ASP A 288 -29.40 -28.08 -8.36
C ASP A 288 -29.34 -28.85 -7.04
N ARG A 289 -30.50 -29.18 -6.45
CA ARG A 289 -30.54 -30.04 -5.26
C ARG A 289 -30.29 -31.49 -5.66
N VAL A 290 -29.30 -32.13 -5.04
CA VAL A 290 -29.02 -33.56 -5.20
C VAL A 290 -30.02 -34.36 -4.35
N ALA A 291 -30.87 -35.14 -5.01
CA ALA A 291 -31.96 -35.86 -4.34
C ALA A 291 -31.51 -37.10 -3.55
N ASP A 292 -30.56 -37.85 -4.10
CA ASP A 292 -30.01 -39.06 -3.48
C ASP A 292 -28.56 -38.80 -3.07
N GLU A 293 -28.30 -38.74 -1.76
CA GLU A 293 -26.97 -38.47 -1.24
C GLU A 293 -25.98 -39.59 -1.63
N PRO A 294 -24.91 -39.28 -2.38
CA PRO A 294 -23.93 -40.27 -2.80
C PRO A 294 -23.25 -40.95 -1.60
N LEU A 295 -22.81 -42.21 -1.77
CA LEU A 295 -22.10 -42.94 -0.72
C LEU A 295 -20.62 -42.58 -0.72
N MET A 296 -20.07 -42.29 0.46
CA MET A 296 -18.63 -42.30 0.65
C MET A 296 -18.12 -43.74 0.52
N THR A 297 -17.05 -43.93 -0.24
CA THR A 297 -16.42 -45.25 -0.39
C THR A 297 -14.96 -45.19 0.03
N VAL A 298 -14.43 -46.33 0.50
CA VAL A 298 -13.00 -46.47 0.86
C VAL A 298 -12.08 -46.13 -0.31
N ALA A 299 -12.52 -46.35 -1.55
CA ALA A 299 -11.73 -46.00 -2.73
C ALA A 299 -11.60 -44.49 -2.94
N LEU A 300 -12.68 -43.72 -2.66
CA LEU A 300 -12.65 -42.25 -2.77
C LEU A 300 -11.78 -41.64 -1.68
N ALA A 301 -11.91 -42.09 -0.43
CA ALA A 301 -11.04 -41.65 0.66
C ALA A 301 -9.56 -42.01 0.40
N ALA A 302 -9.29 -43.19 -0.16
CA ALA A 302 -7.93 -43.59 -0.55
C ALA A 302 -7.37 -42.74 -1.70
N ALA A 303 -8.21 -42.33 -2.66
CA ALA A 303 -7.80 -41.43 -3.74
C ALA A 303 -7.47 -40.03 -3.19
N MET A 304 -8.30 -39.48 -2.29
CA MET A 304 -8.02 -38.22 -1.59
C MET A 304 -6.70 -38.31 -0.82
N ARG A 305 -6.47 -39.40 -0.10
CA ARG A 305 -5.23 -39.61 0.63
C ARG A 305 -4.01 -39.68 -0.30
N ALA A 306 -4.13 -40.33 -1.45
CA ALA A 306 -3.06 -40.40 -2.44
C ALA A 306 -2.74 -39.04 -3.06
N ALA A 307 -3.77 -38.23 -3.36
CA ALA A 307 -3.60 -36.85 -3.81
C ALA A 307 -2.80 -36.03 -2.79
N TYR A 308 -3.25 -36.06 -1.53
CA TYR A 308 -2.58 -35.37 -0.44
C TYR A 308 -1.13 -35.82 -0.24
N ASP A 309 -0.88 -37.14 -0.16
CA ASP A 309 0.45 -37.66 0.10
C ASP A 309 1.42 -37.36 -1.08
N ALA A 310 0.93 -37.19 -2.31
CA ALA A 310 1.74 -36.81 -3.47
C ALA A 310 2.22 -35.35 -3.37
N GLU A 311 1.29 -34.41 -3.18
CA GLU A 311 1.57 -32.98 -3.04
C GLU A 311 2.42 -32.71 -1.77
N GLN A 312 1.97 -33.25 -0.63
CA GLN A 312 2.64 -33.03 0.65
C GLN A 312 4.08 -33.58 0.68
N HIS A 313 4.38 -34.65 -0.04
CA HIS A 313 5.73 -35.21 -0.08
C HIS A 313 6.76 -34.25 -0.68
N GLU A 314 6.32 -33.40 -1.61
CA GLU A 314 7.19 -32.50 -2.35
C GLU A 314 7.58 -31.28 -1.53
N HIS A 315 6.58 -30.53 -1.04
CA HIS A 315 6.82 -29.26 -0.35
C HIS A 315 6.77 -29.39 1.18
N GLY A 316 6.15 -30.44 1.73
CA GLY A 316 6.09 -30.68 3.18
C GLY A 316 5.18 -29.72 3.97
N LEU A 317 4.39 -28.91 3.27
CA LEU A 317 3.42 -27.93 3.80
C LEU A 317 1.97 -28.49 3.68
N PRO A 318 0.95 -27.81 4.24
CA PRO A 318 -0.45 -28.11 3.95
C PRO A 318 -0.71 -28.00 2.46
N VAL A 319 -1.66 -28.80 1.96
CA VAL A 319 -2.02 -28.87 0.54
C VAL A 319 -3.34 -28.13 0.35
N SER A 320 -3.53 -27.38 -0.73
CA SER A 320 -4.79 -26.69 -0.96
C SER A 320 -5.88 -27.64 -1.46
N ALA A 321 -7.15 -27.31 -1.21
CA ALA A 321 -8.28 -28.05 -1.79
C ALA A 321 -8.28 -27.97 -3.33
N GLU A 322 -7.73 -26.89 -3.90
CA GLU A 322 -7.51 -26.72 -5.33
C GLU A 322 -6.51 -27.77 -5.88
N ASP A 323 -5.34 -27.90 -5.25
CA ASP A 323 -4.34 -28.92 -5.63
C ASP A 323 -4.95 -30.33 -5.60
N LEU A 324 -5.66 -30.65 -4.51
CA LEU A 324 -6.30 -31.95 -4.35
C LEU A 324 -7.33 -32.22 -5.45
N VAL A 325 -8.19 -31.25 -5.76
CA VAL A 325 -9.25 -31.46 -6.76
C VAL A 325 -8.66 -31.54 -8.16
N VAL A 326 -7.69 -30.71 -8.52
CA VAL A 326 -7.01 -30.76 -9.83
C VAL A 326 -6.28 -32.09 -9.98
N TRP A 327 -5.56 -32.54 -8.94
CA TRP A 327 -4.87 -33.83 -8.93
C TRP A 327 -5.85 -35.00 -9.13
N LEU A 328 -6.94 -35.02 -8.36
CA LEU A 328 -7.99 -36.05 -8.46
C LEU A 328 -8.60 -36.07 -9.85
N CYS A 329 -8.87 -34.89 -10.39
CA CYS A 329 -9.47 -34.72 -11.70
C CYS A 329 -8.56 -35.23 -12.82
N HIS A 330 -7.26 -34.92 -12.74
CA HIS A 330 -6.26 -35.37 -13.70
C HIS A 330 -6.06 -36.90 -13.67
N HIS A 331 -5.87 -37.48 -12.48
CA HIS A 331 -5.57 -38.91 -12.33
C HIS A 331 -6.80 -39.82 -12.43
N HIS A 332 -7.99 -39.27 -12.17
CA HIS A 332 -9.25 -39.98 -12.25
C HIS A 332 -10.29 -39.18 -13.06
N PRO A 333 -10.21 -39.23 -14.41
CA PRO A 333 -11.10 -38.49 -15.30
C PRO A 333 -12.60 -38.83 -15.15
N ASP A 334 -12.92 -40.01 -14.60
CA ASP A 334 -14.31 -40.44 -14.39
C ASP A 334 -14.97 -39.80 -13.14
N LEU A 335 -14.18 -39.21 -12.22
CA LEU A 335 -14.70 -38.57 -11.02
C LEU A 335 -15.42 -37.25 -11.34
N PHE A 336 -16.44 -36.93 -10.53
CA PHE A 336 -17.25 -35.72 -10.65
C PHE A 336 -18.02 -35.59 -11.98
N THR A 337 -18.09 -36.63 -12.81
CA THR A 337 -18.99 -36.70 -13.98
C THR A 337 -20.47 -36.78 -13.59
N HIS A 338 -20.73 -36.99 -12.30
CA HIS A 338 -22.01 -36.96 -11.62
C HIS A 338 -21.76 -36.48 -10.18
N PRO A 339 -22.79 -36.00 -9.46
CA PRO A 339 -22.65 -35.57 -8.07
C PRO A 339 -22.04 -36.68 -7.20
N LEU A 340 -20.96 -36.36 -6.50
CA LEU A 340 -20.35 -37.20 -5.45
C LEU A 340 -20.62 -36.59 -4.08
N ARG A 341 -19.96 -37.07 -3.02
CA ARG A 341 -20.00 -36.38 -1.73
C ARG A 341 -19.13 -35.12 -1.76
N PRO A 342 -19.43 -34.10 -0.93
CA PRO A 342 -18.57 -32.92 -0.77
C PRO A 342 -17.13 -33.29 -0.46
N LEU A 343 -16.16 -32.53 -0.99
CA LEU A 343 -14.73 -32.81 -0.79
C LEU A 343 -14.35 -32.77 0.70
N SER A 344 -15.01 -31.92 1.48
CA SER A 344 -14.89 -31.87 2.94
C SER A 344 -15.11 -33.24 3.60
N ASP A 345 -16.17 -33.96 3.22
CA ASP A 345 -16.43 -35.33 3.70
C ASP A 345 -15.29 -36.30 3.33
N TRP A 346 -14.57 -36.07 2.22
CA TRP A 346 -13.48 -36.95 1.76
C TRP A 346 -12.22 -36.71 2.58
N CYS A 347 -11.92 -35.46 2.92
CA CYS A 347 -10.81 -35.09 3.80
C CYS A 347 -10.97 -35.77 5.17
N ASP A 348 -12.16 -35.66 5.77
CA ASP A 348 -12.49 -36.29 7.05
C ASP A 348 -12.28 -37.81 7.01
N GLU A 349 -12.83 -38.50 6.01
CA GLU A 349 -12.72 -39.96 5.87
C GLU A 349 -11.27 -40.40 5.53
N ALA A 350 -10.48 -39.53 4.87
CA ALA A 350 -9.05 -39.75 4.61
C ALA A 350 -8.16 -39.47 5.85
N GLY A 351 -8.74 -39.01 6.95
CA GLY A 351 -8.01 -38.64 8.17
C GLY A 351 -7.16 -37.38 7.98
N LEU A 352 -7.66 -36.43 7.19
CA LEU A 352 -7.05 -35.12 6.98
C LEU A 352 -7.86 -34.06 7.74
N GLU A 353 -7.15 -33.18 8.41
CA GLU A 353 -7.72 -32.00 9.06
C GLU A 353 -7.84 -30.88 8.03
N LEU A 354 -9.01 -30.25 7.97
CA LEU A 354 -9.27 -29.06 7.17
C LEU A 354 -9.11 -27.81 8.04
N SER A 355 -8.38 -26.83 7.54
CA SER A 355 -8.31 -25.48 8.11
C SER A 355 -8.42 -24.49 6.97
N GLY A 356 -9.62 -23.94 6.80
CA GLY A 356 -9.93 -23.11 5.65
C GLY A 356 -9.94 -23.88 4.34
N SER A 357 -9.25 -23.37 3.32
CA SER A 357 -9.04 -24.04 2.02
C SER A 357 -7.86 -25.02 2.01
N MET A 358 -7.15 -25.18 3.13
CA MET A 358 -5.96 -26.03 3.22
C MET A 358 -6.26 -27.33 3.98
N VAL A 359 -5.49 -28.37 3.69
CA VAL A 359 -5.54 -29.67 4.39
C VAL A 359 -4.18 -30.09 4.95
N ALA A 360 -4.20 -30.78 6.10
CA ALA A 360 -3.01 -31.47 6.59
C ALA A 360 -3.35 -32.77 7.35
N HIS A 361 -2.38 -33.68 7.44
CA HIS A 361 -2.55 -34.93 8.19
C HIS A 361 -2.19 -34.82 9.67
N ASP A 362 -1.46 -33.77 10.09
CA ASP A 362 -1.11 -33.53 11.48
C ASP A 362 -0.64 -32.08 11.77
N ALA A 363 -0.68 -31.71 13.05
CA ALA A 363 -0.29 -30.39 13.56
C ALA A 363 1.16 -29.96 13.26
N SER A 364 2.08 -30.86 12.95
CA SER A 364 3.44 -30.50 12.54
C SER A 364 3.49 -29.85 11.16
N VAL A 365 2.60 -30.23 10.25
CA VAL A 365 2.51 -29.65 8.90
C VAL A 365 1.97 -28.22 8.97
N TRP A 366 0.93 -27.98 9.77
CA TRP A 366 0.42 -26.63 10.04
C TRP A 366 1.47 -25.70 10.63
N ARG A 367 2.31 -26.21 11.55
CA ARG A 367 3.41 -25.43 12.12
C ARG A 367 4.47 -25.06 11.10
N ARG A 368 4.80 -25.95 10.16
CA ARG A 368 5.75 -25.62 9.08
C ARG A 368 5.23 -24.49 8.20
N GLU A 369 3.93 -24.48 7.91
CA GLU A 369 3.31 -23.38 7.17
C GLU A 369 3.39 -22.06 7.93
N LEU A 370 3.09 -22.08 9.24
CA LEU A 370 3.24 -20.89 10.08
C LEU A 370 4.69 -20.37 10.06
N VAL A 371 5.68 -21.26 10.19
CA VAL A 371 7.10 -20.89 10.11
C VAL A 371 7.44 -20.37 8.71
N HIS A 372 6.96 -20.99 7.65
CA HIS A 372 7.18 -20.58 6.26
C HIS A 372 6.67 -19.16 6.01
N ARG A 373 5.44 -18.84 6.39
CA ARG A 373 4.86 -17.48 6.28
C ARG A 373 5.69 -16.44 7.02
N ARG A 374 6.09 -16.76 8.25
CA ARG A 374 6.89 -15.84 9.07
C ARG A 374 8.32 -15.66 8.53
N VAL A 375 8.90 -16.68 7.90
CA VAL A 375 10.24 -16.56 7.27
C VAL A 375 10.21 -15.55 6.12
N HIS A 376 9.12 -15.51 5.33
CA HIS A 376 8.94 -14.46 4.32
C HIS A 376 8.91 -13.06 4.95
N GLN A 377 8.16 -12.90 6.04
CA GLN A 377 8.14 -11.62 6.80
C GLN A 377 9.55 -11.23 7.31
N VAL A 378 10.36 -12.18 7.78
CA VAL A 378 11.76 -11.91 8.18
C VAL A 378 12.60 -11.40 7.00
N VAL A 379 12.40 -11.95 5.80
CA VAL A 379 13.16 -11.56 4.61
C VAL A 379 12.94 -10.09 4.27
N ASP A 380 11.68 -9.65 4.39
CA ASP A 380 11.25 -8.27 4.11
C ASP A 380 11.72 -7.29 5.18
N LEU A 381 11.62 -7.67 6.45
CA LEU A 381 11.91 -6.79 7.59
C LEU A 381 13.41 -6.66 7.90
N VAL A 382 14.21 -7.68 7.56
CA VAL A 382 15.60 -7.77 8.03
C VAL A 382 16.56 -7.94 6.85
N PRO A 383 17.26 -6.88 6.39
CA PRO A 383 18.14 -6.97 5.23
C PRO A 383 19.38 -7.85 5.47
N GLU A 384 19.90 -7.93 6.69
CA GLU A 384 21.14 -8.64 7.00
C GLU A 384 20.95 -10.18 7.06
N PRO A 385 21.68 -10.96 6.24
CA PRO A 385 21.50 -12.42 6.18
C PRO A 385 21.75 -13.18 7.50
N HIS A 386 22.64 -12.66 8.36
CA HIS A 386 22.97 -13.33 9.61
C HIS A 386 21.85 -13.20 10.65
N TRP A 387 21.16 -12.05 10.70
CA TRP A 387 19.98 -11.85 11.54
C TRP A 387 18.78 -12.64 11.04
N ARG A 388 18.56 -12.70 9.72
CA ARG A 388 17.53 -13.57 9.14
C ARG A 388 17.68 -15.03 9.59
N LYS A 389 18.91 -15.56 9.53
CA LYS A 389 19.20 -16.94 9.93
C LYS A 389 18.98 -17.18 11.42
N LEU A 390 19.34 -16.21 12.26
CA LEU A 390 19.16 -16.27 13.71
C LEU A 390 17.66 -16.28 14.07
N LEU A 391 16.88 -15.36 13.50
CA LEU A 391 15.44 -15.24 13.70
C LEU A 391 14.70 -16.48 13.20
N GLY A 392 15.00 -16.96 11.99
CA GLY A 392 14.40 -18.17 11.43
C GLY A 392 14.59 -19.39 12.34
N ARG A 393 15.81 -19.58 12.88
CA ARG A 393 16.08 -20.65 13.87
C ARG A 393 15.30 -20.44 15.17
N ALA A 394 15.25 -19.21 15.68
CA ALA A 394 14.57 -18.91 16.92
C ALA A 394 13.06 -19.18 16.81
N MET A 395 12.44 -18.77 15.70
CA MET A 395 11.05 -19.03 15.38
C MET A 395 10.76 -20.52 15.30
N GLU A 396 11.54 -21.27 14.50
CA GLU A 396 11.37 -22.73 14.37
C GLU A 396 11.40 -23.44 15.73
N VAL A 397 12.36 -23.06 16.60
CA VAL A 397 12.51 -23.64 17.94
C VAL A 397 11.40 -23.20 18.90
N LEU A 398 11.02 -21.91 18.89
CA LEU A 398 9.98 -21.40 19.77
C LEU A 398 8.60 -21.91 19.35
N ASP A 399 8.39 -22.14 18.06
CA ASP A 399 7.16 -22.67 17.49
C ASP A 399 6.96 -24.18 17.67
N ASP A 400 8.01 -24.92 18.06
CA ASP A 400 7.88 -26.34 18.35
C ASP A 400 7.56 -26.59 19.84
N PRO A 401 6.34 -27.05 20.20
CA PRO A 401 6.01 -27.43 21.57
C PRO A 401 6.89 -28.57 22.11
N ASN A 402 7.55 -29.33 21.23
CA ASN A 402 8.46 -30.42 21.60
C ASN A 402 9.94 -30.02 21.59
N ALA A 403 10.26 -28.76 21.30
CA ALA A 403 11.64 -28.29 21.31
C ALA A 403 12.30 -28.54 22.67
N SER A 404 13.59 -28.88 22.64
CA SER A 404 14.32 -29.12 23.87
C SER A 404 14.46 -27.82 24.67
N ILE A 405 14.45 -27.93 26.01
CA ILE A 405 14.64 -26.77 26.90
C ILE A 405 15.95 -26.03 26.59
N ASP A 406 16.99 -26.76 26.19
CA ASP A 406 18.29 -26.18 25.89
C ASP A 406 18.30 -25.42 24.55
N ASP A 407 17.56 -25.90 23.55
CA ASP A 407 17.40 -25.20 22.26
C ASP A 407 16.62 -23.90 22.46
N ILE A 408 15.49 -23.94 23.18
CA ILE A 408 14.70 -22.74 23.45
C ILE A 408 15.54 -21.70 24.21
N ARG A 409 16.27 -22.11 25.26
CA ARG A 409 17.16 -21.20 26.00
C ARG A 409 18.25 -20.62 25.09
N THR A 410 18.82 -21.43 24.21
CA THR A 410 19.86 -20.96 23.28
C THR A 410 19.27 -19.90 22.34
N SER A 411 18.13 -20.18 21.71
CA SER A 411 17.43 -19.24 20.82
C SER A 411 17.06 -17.93 21.51
N LEU A 412 16.50 -17.99 22.73
CA LEU A 412 16.18 -16.80 23.53
C LEU A 412 17.43 -15.97 23.85
N GLY A 413 18.52 -16.63 24.24
CA GLY A 413 19.77 -15.96 24.58
C GLY A 413 20.48 -15.35 23.37
N GLU A 414 20.36 -15.98 22.20
CA GLU A 414 20.88 -15.52 20.91
C GLU A 414 20.12 -14.27 20.41
N CYS A 415 18.80 -14.21 20.58
CA CYS A 415 17.96 -13.06 20.18
C CYS A 415 17.92 -11.91 21.20
N ALA A 416 18.78 -11.92 22.22
CA ALA A 416 18.88 -10.84 23.22
C ALA A 416 19.69 -9.64 22.72
N GLU A 417 19.48 -9.24 21.45
CA GLU A 417 20.17 -8.17 20.72
C GLU A 417 19.15 -7.18 20.12
N PRO A 418 19.49 -5.88 20.03
CA PRO A 418 18.57 -4.85 19.51
C PRO A 418 17.98 -5.16 18.14
N GLU A 419 18.78 -5.69 17.22
CA GLU A 419 18.42 -5.96 15.82
C GLU A 419 17.43 -7.12 15.65
N THR A 420 17.20 -7.89 16.71
CA THR A 420 16.41 -9.13 16.64
C THR A 420 15.23 -9.15 17.60
N LEU A 421 15.30 -8.42 18.71
CA LEU A 421 14.32 -8.56 19.79
C LEU A 421 12.92 -8.05 19.40
N ASP A 422 12.82 -6.85 18.81
CA ASP A 422 11.54 -6.30 18.35
C ASP A 422 10.96 -7.13 17.20
N VAL A 423 11.80 -7.40 16.19
CA VAL A 423 11.40 -8.20 15.03
C VAL A 423 10.88 -9.58 15.46
N LEU A 424 11.55 -10.25 16.40
CA LEU A 424 11.09 -11.52 16.93
C LEU A 424 9.72 -11.39 17.63
N ALA A 425 9.51 -10.33 18.39
CA ALA A 425 8.23 -10.09 19.05
C ALA A 425 7.11 -9.80 18.04
N ASP A 426 7.37 -8.97 17.04
CA ASP A 426 6.41 -8.57 16.01
C ASP A 426 5.98 -9.75 15.13
N ILE A 427 6.89 -10.70 14.86
CA ILE A 427 6.60 -11.89 14.06
C ILE A 427 5.86 -12.97 14.86
N LEU A 428 6.27 -13.20 16.11
CA LEU A 428 5.70 -14.28 16.92
C LEU A 428 4.33 -13.94 17.51
N ILE A 429 4.09 -12.66 17.74
CA ILE A 429 2.92 -12.16 18.45
C ILE A 429 2.16 -11.32 17.43
N PRO A 430 0.94 -11.72 17.01
CA PRO A 430 0.00 -10.88 16.27
C PRO A 430 -0.43 -9.61 17.01
N GLU A 431 -1.04 -8.64 16.32
CA GLU A 431 -1.40 -7.32 16.87
C GLU A 431 -2.61 -7.33 17.79
N HIS A 432 -3.64 -8.07 17.40
CA HIS A 432 -4.93 -8.06 18.07
C HIS A 432 -5.09 -9.35 18.85
N PHE A 433 -5.09 -9.23 20.17
CA PHE A 433 -5.48 -10.29 21.08
C PHE A 433 -6.59 -9.80 21.99
N ALA A 434 -7.66 -10.59 22.09
CA ALA A 434 -8.60 -10.47 23.19
C ALA A 434 -8.06 -11.25 24.40
N PRO A 435 -8.32 -10.83 25.66
CA PRO A 435 -7.94 -11.62 26.83
C PRO A 435 -8.50 -13.06 26.83
N GLU A 436 -9.65 -13.28 26.18
CA GLU A 436 -10.26 -14.60 26.02
C GLU A 436 -9.49 -15.53 25.06
N ASP A 437 -8.64 -14.98 24.18
CA ASP A 437 -7.86 -15.72 23.19
C ASP A 437 -6.89 -16.71 23.83
N GLU A 438 -6.45 -16.46 25.08
CA GLU A 438 -5.64 -17.40 25.87
C GLU A 438 -6.28 -18.80 25.96
N PHE A 439 -7.61 -18.86 25.91
CA PHE A 439 -8.36 -20.09 26.08
C PHE A 439 -8.70 -20.80 24.75
N LEU A 440 -8.47 -20.15 23.60
CA LEU A 440 -8.71 -20.72 22.27
C LEU A 440 -7.53 -21.60 21.84
N ARG A 441 -7.72 -22.92 21.84
CA ARG A 441 -6.68 -23.92 21.53
C ARG A 441 -7.12 -24.96 20.49
N GLU A 442 -8.01 -24.56 19.59
CA GLU A 442 -8.68 -25.47 18.67
C GLU A 442 -7.75 -25.94 17.53
N SER A 443 -6.77 -25.12 17.15
CA SER A 443 -5.81 -25.39 16.08
C SER A 443 -4.45 -24.70 16.32
N VAL A 444 -3.46 -24.99 15.47
CA VAL A 444 -2.14 -24.32 15.48
C VAL A 444 -2.24 -22.82 15.14
N PHE A 445 -3.29 -22.41 14.43
CA PHE A 445 -3.58 -21.01 14.12
C PHE A 445 -4.40 -20.33 15.22
N SER A 446 -4.85 -21.07 16.24
CA SER A 446 -5.60 -20.47 17.34
C SER A 446 -4.72 -19.52 18.15
N PRO A 447 -5.22 -18.32 18.50
CA PRO A 447 -4.49 -17.33 19.29
C PRO A 447 -3.82 -17.86 20.57
N GLY A 448 -4.45 -18.82 21.27
CA GLY A 448 -3.93 -19.38 22.51
C GLY A 448 -2.56 -20.06 22.39
N TYR A 449 -2.17 -20.48 21.19
CA TYR A 449 -0.84 -21.04 20.93
C TYR A 449 0.29 -20.05 21.28
N VAL A 450 0.11 -18.76 21.01
CA VAL A 450 1.10 -17.71 21.30
C VAL A 450 1.28 -17.54 22.81
N PHE A 451 0.19 -17.64 23.58
CA PHE A 451 0.26 -17.63 25.05
C PHE A 451 1.07 -18.83 25.56
N ASP A 452 0.78 -20.03 25.06
CA ASP A 452 1.50 -21.25 25.47
C ASP A 452 3.00 -21.12 25.14
N LEU A 453 3.37 -20.59 23.96
CA LEU A 453 4.76 -20.32 23.58
C LEU A 453 5.46 -19.37 24.57
N VAL A 454 4.86 -18.21 24.83
CA VAL A 454 5.44 -17.18 25.71
C VAL A 454 5.52 -17.65 27.17
N GLN A 455 4.51 -18.39 27.64
CA GLN A 455 4.51 -19.00 28.96
C GLN A 455 5.60 -20.06 29.09
N ARG A 456 5.83 -20.90 28.07
CA ARG A 456 6.99 -21.82 28.05
C ARG A 456 8.30 -21.07 28.14
N ALA A 457 8.50 -20.04 27.31
CA ALA A 457 9.73 -19.25 27.26
C ALA A 457 10.05 -18.63 28.63
N THR A 458 9.08 -17.95 29.24
CA THR A 458 9.24 -17.33 30.58
C THR A 458 9.45 -18.36 31.68
N ALA A 459 8.75 -19.50 31.64
CA ALA A 459 8.88 -20.56 32.63
C ALA A 459 10.25 -21.23 32.64
N ILE A 460 10.97 -21.27 31.52
CA ILE A 460 12.26 -21.99 31.40
C ILE A 460 13.49 -21.09 31.39
N ALA A 461 13.36 -19.81 31.03
CA ALA A 461 14.48 -18.86 30.98
C ALA A 461 15.15 -18.70 32.36
N ARG A 462 16.48 -18.76 32.42
CA ARG A 462 17.22 -18.67 33.69
C ARG A 462 18.38 -17.68 33.64
N ARG A 463 19.04 -17.51 32.49
CA ARG A 463 20.17 -16.58 32.35
C ARG A 463 19.67 -15.18 31.95
N PRO A 464 20.44 -14.12 32.27
CA PRO A 464 20.00 -12.75 32.01
C PRO A 464 19.57 -12.48 30.56
N ARG A 465 20.30 -13.00 29.58
CA ARG A 465 19.94 -12.86 28.15
C ARG A 465 18.63 -13.56 27.81
N GLU A 466 18.47 -14.81 28.26
CA GLU A 466 17.26 -15.61 28.06
C GLU A 466 16.03 -14.94 28.70
N THR A 467 16.18 -14.48 29.94
CA THR A 467 15.12 -13.84 30.71
C THR A 467 14.71 -12.51 30.08
N ALA A 468 15.66 -11.70 29.60
CA ALA A 468 15.32 -10.46 28.92
C ALA A 468 14.43 -10.69 27.69
N THR A 469 14.82 -11.63 26.82
CA THR A 469 14.03 -11.96 25.62
C THR A 469 12.66 -12.52 26.00
N ALA A 470 12.59 -13.51 26.89
CA ALA A 470 11.31 -14.14 27.26
C ALA A 470 10.34 -13.17 27.95
N GLU A 471 10.84 -12.34 28.87
CA GLU A 471 10.02 -11.33 29.55
C GLU A 471 9.63 -10.18 28.60
N TYR A 472 10.45 -9.87 27.60
CA TYR A 472 10.08 -8.91 26.57
C TYR A 472 8.95 -9.42 25.66
N LEU A 473 9.04 -10.67 25.20
CA LEU A 473 7.94 -11.30 24.45
C LEU A 473 6.63 -11.28 25.26
N ALA A 474 6.71 -11.56 26.56
CA ALA A 474 5.55 -11.46 27.43
C ALA A 474 5.05 -10.02 27.64
N CYS A 475 5.93 -9.03 27.69
CA CYS A 475 5.53 -7.63 27.67
C CYS A 475 4.69 -7.33 26.43
N VAL A 476 5.20 -7.66 25.23
CA VAL A 476 4.52 -7.38 23.96
C VAL A 476 3.18 -8.10 23.86
N LEU A 477 3.11 -9.38 24.25
CA LEU A 477 1.87 -10.16 24.30
C LEU A 477 0.80 -9.45 25.13
N TYR A 478 1.11 -9.10 26.38
CA TYR A 478 0.13 -8.49 27.27
C TYR A 478 -0.19 -7.04 26.93
N GLU A 479 0.68 -6.31 26.23
CA GLU A 479 0.31 -5.00 25.65
C GLU A 479 -0.77 -5.14 24.60
N ARG A 480 -0.60 -6.09 23.69
CA ARG A 480 -1.53 -6.37 22.59
C ARG A 480 -2.84 -7.03 23.04
N CYS A 481 -2.86 -7.56 24.26
CA CYS A 481 -4.08 -8.01 24.95
C CYS A 481 -4.84 -6.89 25.69
N GLY A 482 -4.40 -5.64 25.60
CA GLY A 482 -4.97 -4.54 26.39
C GLY A 482 -4.71 -4.66 27.90
N GLN A 483 -3.61 -5.30 28.32
CA GLN A 483 -3.24 -5.52 29.72
C GLN A 483 -1.91 -4.82 30.09
N PRO A 484 -1.84 -3.49 29.99
CA PRO A 484 -0.58 -2.74 30.10
C PRO A 484 0.08 -2.84 31.49
N LEU A 485 -0.68 -3.08 32.56
CA LEU A 485 -0.09 -3.25 33.90
C LEU A 485 0.63 -4.59 34.06
N ILE A 486 0.12 -5.65 33.42
CA ILE A 486 0.78 -6.96 33.39
C ILE A 486 2.05 -6.85 32.54
N ALA A 487 1.93 -6.26 31.35
CA ALA A 487 3.07 -6.00 30.49
C ALA A 487 4.17 -5.18 31.18
N ALA A 488 3.83 -4.12 31.91
CA ALA A 488 4.80 -3.34 32.68
C ALA A 488 5.60 -4.17 33.68
N ALA A 489 4.98 -5.18 34.30
CA ALA A 489 5.66 -6.07 35.24
C ALA A 489 6.65 -7.00 34.55
N HIS A 490 6.31 -7.49 33.35
CA HIS A 490 7.21 -8.25 32.48
C HIS A 490 8.37 -7.38 31.99
N LEU A 491 8.08 -6.17 31.50
CA LEU A 491 9.09 -5.20 31.05
C LEU A 491 10.09 -4.87 32.16
N ALA A 492 9.63 -4.67 33.39
CA ALA A 492 10.52 -4.44 34.53
C ALA A 492 11.51 -5.59 34.75
N ARG A 493 11.06 -6.84 34.62
CA ARG A 493 11.94 -8.03 34.72
C ARG A 493 12.91 -8.14 33.55
N ALA A 494 12.47 -7.78 32.33
CA ALA A 494 13.34 -7.70 31.18
C ALA A 494 14.47 -6.69 31.37
N VAL A 495 14.15 -5.48 31.88
CA VAL A 495 15.15 -4.44 32.22
C VAL A 495 16.09 -4.91 33.32
N GLU A 496 15.58 -5.53 34.38
CA GLU A 496 16.42 -6.05 35.47
C GLU A 496 17.44 -7.08 34.96
N ALA A 497 17.03 -7.92 34.00
CA ALA A 497 17.89 -8.91 33.39
C ALA A 497 18.91 -8.28 32.41
N ARG A 498 18.51 -7.28 31.61
CA ARG A 498 19.36 -6.58 30.64
C ARG A 498 19.09 -5.06 30.64
N PRO A 499 19.76 -4.28 31.52
CA PRO A 499 19.44 -2.86 31.74
C PRO A 499 19.76 -1.89 30.59
N GLN A 500 20.42 -2.36 29.54
CA GLN A 500 20.92 -1.54 28.41
C GLN A 500 20.51 -2.14 27.05
N LEU A 501 19.56 -3.07 27.04
CA LEU A 501 19.06 -3.62 25.79
C LEU A 501 18.10 -2.59 25.17
N GLY A 502 18.46 -2.04 24.01
CA GLY A 502 17.81 -0.89 23.36
C GLY A 502 16.28 -0.95 23.39
N PRO A 503 15.65 -1.97 22.76
CA PRO A 503 14.18 -2.11 22.73
C PRO A 503 13.51 -2.09 24.12
N VAL A 504 14.14 -2.73 25.10
CA VAL A 504 13.62 -2.80 26.48
C VAL A 504 13.71 -1.42 27.17
N VAL A 505 14.82 -0.71 26.97
CA VAL A 505 15.06 0.63 27.52
C VAL A 505 14.12 1.65 26.89
N GLU A 506 13.97 1.61 25.57
CA GLU A 506 13.07 2.47 24.81
C GLU A 506 11.63 2.32 25.29
N ARG A 507 11.14 1.07 25.31
CA ARG A 507 9.79 0.74 25.78
C ARG A 507 9.58 1.15 27.24
N MET A 508 10.57 0.98 28.12
CA MET A 508 10.47 1.46 29.51
C MET A 508 10.35 2.98 29.60
N GLY A 509 11.06 3.71 28.73
CA GLY A 509 10.90 5.15 28.59
C GLY A 509 9.46 5.55 28.21
N TRP A 510 8.81 4.77 27.34
CA TRP A 510 7.42 5.01 26.94
C TRP A 510 6.44 4.78 28.08
N TYR A 511 6.62 3.72 28.87
CA TYR A 511 5.80 3.49 30.08
C TYR A 511 5.91 4.64 31.08
N CYS A 512 7.11 5.20 31.25
CA CYS A 512 7.28 6.41 32.05
C CYS A 512 6.59 7.62 31.41
N PHE A 513 6.67 7.76 30.08
CA PHE A 513 6.03 8.83 29.33
C PHE A 513 4.50 8.81 29.52
N ASP A 514 3.87 7.66 29.37
CA ASP A 514 2.42 7.49 29.53
C ASP A 514 1.96 7.74 30.97
N ARG A 515 2.76 7.35 31.96
CA ARG A 515 2.50 7.62 33.39
C ARG A 515 2.67 9.08 33.80
N GLY A 516 3.09 9.96 32.89
CA GLY A 516 3.40 11.35 33.21
C GLY A 516 4.73 11.52 33.96
N ASP A 517 5.63 10.52 33.94
CA ASP A 517 6.96 10.61 34.54
C ASP A 517 8.02 11.06 33.51
N ALA A 518 8.06 12.36 33.25
CA ALA A 518 9.01 12.98 32.32
C ALA A 518 10.47 12.69 32.69
N ARG A 519 10.78 12.60 33.99
CA ARG A 519 12.15 12.34 34.47
C ARG A 519 12.53 10.88 34.27
N GLY A 520 11.62 9.96 34.54
CA GLY A 520 11.79 8.53 34.25
C GLY A 520 12.00 8.29 32.77
N ALA A 521 11.13 8.86 31.91
CA ALA A 521 11.23 8.72 30.46
C ALA A 521 12.58 9.23 29.93
N THR A 522 12.97 10.45 30.33
CA THR A 522 14.26 11.03 29.96
C THR A 522 15.45 10.22 30.49
N ARG A 523 15.33 9.62 31.68
CA ARG A 523 16.41 8.80 32.24
C ARG A 523 16.64 7.56 31.37
N TRP A 524 15.58 6.88 30.93
CA TRP A 524 15.70 5.68 30.11
C TRP A 524 16.18 6.02 28.69
N TRP A 525 15.56 6.99 28.03
CA TRP A 525 15.95 7.37 26.66
C TRP A 525 17.37 7.94 26.54
N ARG A 526 18.01 8.34 27.64
CA ARG A 526 19.43 8.73 27.64
C ARG A 526 20.40 7.57 27.51
N GLU A 527 19.95 6.35 27.75
CA GLU A 527 20.76 5.13 27.59
C GLU A 527 20.69 4.61 26.14
N LEU A 528 19.83 5.20 25.28
CA LEU A 528 19.79 4.92 23.85
C LEU A 528 20.93 5.64 23.12
N ASP A 529 21.36 5.09 21.99
CA ASP A 529 22.40 5.69 21.15
C ASP A 529 21.92 6.98 20.47
N GLU A 530 20.63 7.09 20.21
CA GLU A 530 19.99 8.24 19.56
C GLU A 530 18.99 8.95 20.49
N VAL A 531 18.77 10.24 20.23
CA VAL A 531 17.80 11.03 20.99
C VAL A 531 16.39 10.63 20.56
N HIS A 532 15.64 10.05 21.48
CA HIS A 532 14.25 9.68 21.22
C HIS A 532 13.39 10.89 20.76
N PRO A 533 12.64 10.80 19.64
CA PRO A 533 11.89 11.93 19.08
C PRO A 533 10.92 12.61 20.07
N ALA A 534 10.27 11.80 20.91
CA ALA A 534 9.32 12.30 21.92
C ALA A 534 9.98 13.01 23.12
N ALA A 535 11.31 13.01 23.26
CA ALA A 535 12.01 13.68 24.36
C ALA A 535 11.76 15.21 24.37
N SER A 536 11.57 15.81 23.19
CA SER A 536 11.25 17.23 23.02
C SER A 536 9.92 17.62 23.67
N THR A 537 8.93 16.71 23.65
CA THR A 537 7.59 16.93 24.21
C THR A 537 7.63 17.07 25.73
N ILE A 538 8.48 16.29 26.40
CA ILE A 538 8.59 16.28 27.86
C ILE A 538 9.61 17.27 28.42
N ALA A 539 10.42 17.91 27.58
CA ALA A 539 11.44 18.87 27.99
C ALA A 539 10.91 20.00 28.91
N PRO A 540 9.73 20.61 28.66
CA PRO A 540 9.17 21.64 29.55
C PRO A 540 8.86 21.13 30.98
N PHE A 541 8.68 19.82 31.16
CA PHE A 541 8.25 19.19 32.41
C PHE A 541 9.43 18.75 33.29
N LEU A 542 10.67 18.87 32.81
CA LEU A 542 11.88 18.50 33.56
C LEU A 542 12.23 19.49 34.67
N THR A 543 11.77 20.74 34.55
CA THR A 543 12.04 21.82 35.52
C THR A 543 10.88 21.93 36.54
N PRO A 544 11.15 21.94 37.86
CA PRO A 544 10.08 22.11 38.85
C PRO A 544 9.36 23.46 38.69
N ALA A 545 8.02 23.45 38.65
CA ALA A 545 7.22 24.67 38.65
C ALA A 545 7.51 25.50 39.92
N THR A 546 8.05 26.70 39.74
CA THR A 546 8.28 27.64 40.85
C THR A 546 6.96 28.36 41.16
N GLY A 547 6.32 28.06 42.30
CA GLY A 547 5.26 28.94 42.82
C GLY A 547 4.02 28.34 43.50
N ARG A 548 3.87 27.02 43.70
CA ARG A 548 2.69 26.49 44.45
C ARG A 548 2.89 26.53 45.97
N THR A 549 1.92 27.11 46.68
CA THR A 549 1.78 27.01 48.15
C THR A 549 1.67 25.53 48.52
N LYS A 550 2.69 24.99 49.20
CA LYS A 550 2.75 23.56 49.55
C LYS A 550 1.61 23.19 50.49
N ILE A 551 0.66 22.39 50.02
CA ILE A 551 -0.24 21.61 50.88
C ILE A 551 0.64 20.69 51.74
N GLY A 552 0.42 20.69 53.06
CA GLY A 552 1.18 19.87 53.98
C GLY A 552 0.98 18.39 53.68
N ARG A 553 2.05 17.59 53.74
CA ARG A 553 2.04 16.15 53.42
C ARG A 553 0.94 15.33 54.15
N ASN A 554 0.47 15.80 55.30
CA ASN A 554 -0.58 15.15 56.09
C ASN A 554 -1.94 15.88 56.07
N ASP A 555 -2.08 16.98 55.32
CA ASP A 555 -3.34 17.72 55.22
C ASP A 555 -4.38 16.92 54.42
N PRO A 556 -5.69 17.19 54.61
CA PRO A 556 -6.74 16.63 53.78
C PRO A 556 -6.51 16.93 52.31
N CYS A 557 -6.63 15.92 51.46
CA CYS A 557 -6.42 16.09 50.02
C CYS A 557 -7.51 17.00 49.41
N TRP A 558 -7.09 17.86 48.48
CA TRP A 558 -7.95 18.86 47.82
C TRP A 558 -9.04 18.24 46.94
N CYS A 559 -8.90 16.98 46.52
CA CYS A 559 -9.88 16.24 45.72
C CYS A 559 -11.16 15.83 46.47
N GLY A 560 -11.30 16.17 47.76
CA GLY A 560 -12.49 15.85 48.55
C GLY A 560 -12.58 14.40 49.04
N SER A 561 -11.56 13.56 48.79
CA SER A 561 -11.55 12.14 49.19
C SER A 561 -11.46 11.89 50.71
N GLY A 562 -11.15 12.93 51.50
CA GLY A 562 -10.92 12.81 52.95
C GLY A 562 -9.62 12.11 53.36
N ARG A 563 -8.83 11.59 52.41
CA ARG A 563 -7.52 10.94 52.67
C ARG A 563 -6.42 11.98 52.87
N LYS A 564 -5.34 11.59 53.57
CA LYS A 564 -4.12 12.43 53.71
C LYS A 564 -3.48 12.64 52.34
N PHE A 565 -3.02 13.85 52.05
CA PHE A 565 -2.43 14.23 50.77
C PHE A 565 -1.33 13.27 50.28
N LYS A 566 -0.46 12.79 51.18
CA LYS A 566 0.57 11.76 50.89
C LYS A 566 0.08 10.39 50.43
N GLN A 567 -1.17 10.06 50.70
CA GLN A 567 -1.82 8.78 50.37
C GLN A 567 -2.82 8.95 49.24
N CYS A 568 -2.88 10.13 48.62
CA CYS A 568 -3.82 10.45 47.56
C CYS A 568 -3.08 11.07 46.37
N HIS A 569 -2.87 12.39 46.36
CA HIS A 569 -2.37 13.12 45.18
C HIS A 569 -0.94 13.67 45.34
N GLN A 570 -0.12 13.17 46.29
CA GLN A 570 1.24 13.71 46.46
C GLN A 570 2.12 13.51 45.22
N ALA A 571 1.98 12.40 44.49
CA ALA A 571 2.66 12.18 43.20
C ALA A 571 2.05 13.05 42.07
N VAL A 572 0.71 13.13 42.01
CA VAL A 572 -0.03 13.96 41.04
C VAL A 572 0.24 15.47 41.21
N SER A 573 0.53 15.93 42.43
CA SER A 573 0.81 17.34 42.72
C SER A 573 2.17 17.84 42.23
N GLU A 574 3.06 16.96 41.77
CA GLU A 574 4.31 17.36 41.09
C GLU A 574 4.06 17.70 39.61
N LEU A 575 2.94 17.25 39.03
CA LEU A 575 2.60 17.53 37.64
C LEU A 575 2.02 18.94 37.47
N PRO A 576 2.29 19.61 36.34
CA PRO A 576 1.60 20.83 35.96
C PRO A 576 0.08 20.65 35.86
N ALA A 577 -0.66 21.75 35.85
CA ALA A 577 -2.12 21.68 35.68
C ALA A 577 -2.48 21.00 34.35
N LEU A 578 -3.66 20.36 34.27
CA LEU A 578 -4.13 19.68 33.05
C LEU A 578 -4.02 20.56 31.78
N PRO A 579 -4.39 21.86 31.79
CA PRO A 579 -4.24 22.72 30.62
C PRO A 579 -2.81 22.86 30.07
N ASP A 580 -1.80 22.61 30.90
CA ASP A 580 -0.38 22.67 30.52
C ASP A 580 0.15 21.30 30.03
N ARG A 581 -0.64 20.22 30.18
CA ARG A 581 -0.28 18.84 29.79
C ARG A 581 -1.00 18.34 28.53
N ILE A 582 -1.93 19.11 27.97
CA ILE A 582 -2.73 18.70 26.80
C ILE A 582 -1.87 18.24 25.63
N ALA A 583 -0.84 19.00 25.25
CA ALA A 583 0.08 18.63 24.18
C ALA A 583 0.82 17.30 24.45
N TRP A 584 1.13 17.01 25.71
CA TRP A 584 1.73 15.73 26.09
C TRP A 584 0.72 14.60 25.96
N LEU A 585 -0.52 14.78 26.44
CA LEU A 585 -1.59 13.79 26.28
C LEU A 585 -1.89 13.49 24.80
N CYS A 586 -1.96 14.51 23.93
CA CYS A 586 -2.08 14.32 22.49
C CYS A 586 -0.89 13.53 21.93
N ARG A 587 0.35 13.87 22.34
CA ARG A 587 1.53 13.14 21.89
C ARG A 587 1.54 11.67 22.34
N LYS A 588 0.96 11.32 23.50
CA LYS A 588 0.81 9.91 23.91
C LYS A 588 -0.02 9.13 22.91
N ALA A 589 -1.17 9.68 22.51
CA ALA A 589 -2.05 9.05 21.54
C ALA A 589 -1.41 8.95 20.15
N THR A 590 -0.76 10.02 19.66
CA THR A 590 -0.10 9.97 18.34
C THR A 590 1.14 9.07 18.34
N LEU A 591 1.92 9.05 19.44
CA LEU A 591 3.09 8.16 19.55
C LEU A 591 2.65 6.69 19.62
N TRP A 592 1.52 6.37 20.26
CA TRP A 592 0.94 5.04 20.21
C TRP A 592 0.63 4.60 18.76
N LEU A 593 0.03 5.48 17.95
CA LEU A 593 -0.18 5.23 16.51
C LEU A 593 1.12 5.01 15.74
N GLU A 594 2.15 5.82 15.99
CA GLU A 594 3.47 5.69 15.34
C GLU A 594 4.13 4.31 15.59
N HIS A 595 3.72 3.60 16.65
CA HIS A 595 4.25 2.29 17.03
C HIS A 595 3.25 1.14 16.86
N THR A 596 2.08 1.41 16.29
CA THR A 596 1.15 0.36 15.89
C THR A 596 1.57 -0.17 14.52
N ILE A 597 1.32 -1.46 14.27
CA ILE A 597 1.58 -2.13 12.99
C ILE A 597 0.24 -2.50 12.32
N GLY A 598 0.25 -3.28 11.22
CA GLY A 598 -0.93 -3.95 10.64
C GLY A 598 -2.11 -3.04 10.30
N GLU A 599 -3.35 -3.45 10.64
CA GLU A 599 -4.58 -2.74 10.22
C GLU A 599 -4.60 -1.26 10.62
N THR A 600 -4.06 -0.93 11.79
CA THR A 600 -3.95 0.46 12.24
C THR A 600 -2.98 1.25 11.35
N ARG A 601 -1.86 0.63 10.96
CA ARG A 601 -0.88 1.21 10.06
C ARG A 601 -1.43 1.33 8.64
N GLU A 602 -2.20 0.35 8.18
CA GLU A 602 -2.89 0.38 6.88
C GLU A 602 -3.83 1.58 6.82
N LEU A 603 -4.72 1.77 7.81
CA LEU A 603 -5.59 2.94 7.87
C LEU A 603 -4.79 4.27 7.81
N VAL A 604 -3.73 4.42 8.62
CA VAL A 604 -2.91 5.64 8.58
C VAL A 604 -2.23 5.83 7.22
N THR A 605 -1.87 4.74 6.53
CA THR A 605 -1.28 4.77 5.19
C THR A 605 -2.32 5.22 4.16
N ASP A 606 -3.54 4.68 4.20
CA ASP A 606 -4.64 5.09 3.32
C ASP A 606 -5.01 6.56 3.52
N LEU A 607 -5.04 7.02 4.77
CA LEU A 607 -5.25 8.43 5.08
C LEU A 607 -4.12 9.33 4.55
N ALA A 608 -2.89 8.83 4.54
CA ALA A 608 -1.76 9.55 3.96
C ALA A 608 -1.83 9.58 2.43
N ILE A 609 -2.25 8.49 1.80
CA ILE A 609 -2.53 8.43 0.35
C ILE A 609 -3.62 9.44 -0.02
N ALA A 610 -4.76 9.41 0.68
CA ALA A 610 -5.86 10.34 0.44
C ALA A 610 -5.41 11.81 0.62
N TRP A 611 -4.61 12.10 1.64
CA TRP A 611 -4.03 13.44 1.83
C TRP A 611 -3.04 13.81 0.72
N VAL A 612 -2.18 12.90 0.29
CA VAL A 612 -1.19 13.15 -0.77
C VAL A 612 -1.87 13.36 -2.12
N ALA A 613 -2.90 12.58 -2.44
CA ALA A 613 -3.67 12.69 -3.67
C ALA A 613 -4.61 13.91 -3.65
N GLY A 614 -5.16 14.25 -2.48
CA GLY A 614 -6.25 15.20 -2.35
C GLY A 614 -7.59 14.62 -2.82
N ASP A 615 -7.73 13.29 -2.73
CA ASP A 615 -8.86 12.51 -3.21
C ASP A 615 -9.08 11.33 -2.25
N ALA A 616 -10.33 11.10 -1.84
CA ALA A 616 -10.69 10.07 -0.87
C ALA A 616 -10.76 8.67 -1.50
N GLU A 617 -10.92 8.58 -2.82
CA GLU A 617 -11.00 7.32 -3.57
C GLU A 617 -9.63 6.88 -4.11
N ALA A 618 -8.56 7.64 -3.86
CA ALA A 618 -7.23 7.34 -4.37
C ALA A 618 -6.59 6.12 -3.71
N ASP A 619 -5.89 5.32 -4.50
CA ASP A 619 -5.12 4.18 -4.03
C ASP A 619 -3.61 4.39 -4.13
N ALA A 620 -2.83 3.36 -3.80
CA ALA A 620 -1.38 3.44 -3.87
C ALA A 620 -0.88 3.75 -5.30
N TYR A 621 -1.51 3.21 -6.34
CA TYR A 621 -1.08 3.42 -7.72
C TYR A 621 -1.23 4.88 -8.15
N ASP A 622 -2.23 5.60 -7.65
CA ASP A 622 -2.47 7.01 -7.97
C ASP A 622 -1.34 7.96 -7.51
N VAL A 623 -0.55 7.53 -6.52
CA VAL A 623 0.52 8.34 -5.92
C VAL A 623 1.93 7.82 -6.23
N LEU A 624 2.05 6.67 -6.90
CA LEU A 624 3.32 6.00 -7.19
C LEU A 624 3.95 6.39 -8.54
N ASP A 625 3.28 7.16 -9.41
CA ASP A 625 3.77 7.61 -10.74
C ASP A 625 4.69 8.84 -10.72
N VAL A 626 5.45 9.04 -9.62
CA VAL A 626 6.39 10.17 -9.47
C VAL A 626 7.75 9.68 -9.00
N ASP A 627 8.79 10.49 -9.23
CA ASP A 627 10.14 10.21 -8.73
C ASP A 627 10.14 9.93 -7.21
N GLU A 628 10.94 8.97 -6.77
CA GLU A 628 11.01 8.50 -5.37
C GLU A 628 11.28 9.66 -4.39
N THR A 629 12.08 10.64 -4.79
CA THR A 629 12.40 11.81 -3.96
C THR A 629 11.18 12.70 -3.75
N GLU A 630 10.39 12.90 -4.81
CA GLU A 630 9.18 13.70 -4.75
C GLU A 630 8.08 12.99 -3.94
N MET A 631 7.92 11.68 -4.15
CA MET A 631 7.03 10.83 -3.38
C MET A 631 7.35 10.92 -1.88
N GLN A 632 8.61 10.70 -1.51
CA GLN A 632 9.07 10.79 -0.12
C GLN A 632 8.78 12.16 0.48
N ALA A 633 8.98 13.24 -0.28
CA ALA A 633 8.69 14.60 0.17
C ALA A 633 7.19 14.85 0.40
N ARG A 634 6.32 14.32 -0.46
CA ARG A 634 4.86 14.42 -0.32
C ARG A 634 4.35 13.68 0.91
N PHE A 635 4.74 12.41 1.08
CA PHE A 635 4.38 11.63 2.27
C PHE A 635 4.96 12.24 3.55
N SER A 636 6.19 12.75 3.51
CA SER A 636 6.78 13.45 4.67
C SER A 636 5.97 14.67 5.10
N ARG A 637 5.28 15.36 4.18
CA ARG A 637 4.37 16.47 4.53
C ARG A 637 3.06 15.96 5.12
N ALA A 638 2.50 14.87 4.58
CA ALA A 638 1.29 14.24 5.12
C ALA A 638 1.51 13.81 6.58
N PHE A 639 2.59 13.08 6.86
CA PHE A 639 2.95 12.65 8.21
C PHE A 639 3.34 13.79 9.15
N ALA A 640 3.70 14.96 8.62
CA ALA A 640 3.96 16.16 9.41
C ALA A 640 2.68 16.97 9.70
N ASP A 641 1.57 16.73 8.99
CA ASP A 641 0.29 17.40 9.23
C ASP A 641 -0.41 16.76 10.44
N PRO A 642 -0.67 17.52 11.53
CA PRO A 642 -1.36 16.99 12.70
C PRO A 642 -2.77 16.46 12.40
N LEU A 643 -3.39 16.85 11.28
CA LEU A 643 -4.70 16.36 10.88
C LEU A 643 -4.69 14.86 10.61
N LEU A 644 -3.61 14.32 10.02
CA LEU A 644 -3.53 12.89 9.66
C LEU A 644 -3.80 12.00 10.88
N PHE A 645 -2.99 12.15 11.93
CA PHE A 645 -3.12 11.35 13.15
C PHE A 645 -4.36 11.71 13.96
N ASP A 646 -4.76 12.99 13.99
CA ASP A 646 -5.96 13.42 14.72
C ASP A 646 -7.25 12.81 14.14
N THR A 647 -7.33 12.75 12.81
CA THR A 647 -8.43 12.12 12.07
C THR A 647 -8.41 10.61 12.27
N ALA A 648 -7.25 9.96 12.19
CA ALA A 648 -7.11 8.53 12.49
C ALA A 648 -7.58 8.20 13.93
N LEU A 649 -7.21 9.02 14.91
CA LEU A 649 -7.62 8.86 16.30
C LEU A 649 -9.13 9.03 16.49
N HIS A 650 -9.72 10.12 16.00
CA HIS A 650 -11.10 10.45 16.40
C HIS A 650 -12.13 9.97 15.39
N GLU A 651 -12.01 10.34 14.12
CA GLU A 651 -12.90 9.90 13.06
C GLU A 651 -12.69 8.42 12.68
N GLY A 652 -11.44 7.95 12.69
CA GLY A 652 -11.09 6.53 12.53
C GLY A 652 -11.34 5.67 13.78
N GLY A 653 -11.79 6.25 14.89
CA GLY A 653 -12.15 5.53 16.13
C GLY A 653 -10.98 5.03 16.99
N LEU A 654 -9.73 5.17 16.54
CA LEU A 654 -8.54 4.61 17.20
C LEU A 654 -8.22 5.24 18.56
N PHE A 655 -8.76 6.41 18.89
CA PHE A 655 -8.61 7.03 20.21
C PHE A 655 -9.26 6.20 21.32
N SER A 656 -10.35 5.50 20.99
CA SER A 656 -10.99 4.57 21.93
C SER A 656 -10.09 3.35 22.21
N TRP A 657 -9.37 2.89 21.20
CA TRP A 657 -8.41 1.79 21.30
C TRP A 657 -7.18 2.22 22.11
N PHE A 658 -6.63 3.41 21.85
CA PHE A 658 -5.58 3.99 22.70
C PHE A 658 -5.97 4.01 24.19
N LEU A 659 -7.22 4.36 24.50
CA LEU A 659 -7.72 4.35 25.88
C LEU A 659 -7.86 2.94 26.46
N SER A 660 -8.29 1.98 25.65
CA SER A 660 -8.32 0.57 26.04
C SER A 660 -6.90 0.06 26.38
N ASP A 661 -5.94 0.36 25.51
CA ASP A 661 -4.59 -0.19 25.58
C ASP A 661 -3.70 0.50 26.61
N ARG A 662 -3.81 1.83 26.73
CA ARG A 662 -2.88 2.66 27.50
C ARG A 662 -3.55 3.43 28.64
N GLY A 663 -4.89 3.47 28.69
CA GLY A 663 -5.64 4.28 29.66
C GLY A 663 -5.28 4.00 31.12
N GLU A 664 -5.05 2.73 31.48
CA GLU A 664 -4.65 2.34 32.85
C GLU A 664 -3.25 2.84 33.26
N LEU A 665 -2.40 3.22 32.30
CA LEU A 665 -1.09 3.81 32.58
C LEU A 665 -1.17 5.31 32.82
N LEU A 666 -2.20 5.98 32.30
CA LEU A 666 -2.31 7.43 32.37
C LEU A 666 -2.55 7.90 33.82
N PRO A 667 -2.09 9.10 34.19
CA PRO A 667 -2.57 9.77 35.40
C PRO A 667 -4.10 9.83 35.42
N ASP A 668 -4.73 9.55 36.57
CA ASP A 668 -6.20 9.50 36.72
C ASP A 668 -6.93 10.71 36.11
N ASP A 669 -6.33 11.90 36.21
CA ASP A 669 -6.92 13.14 35.72
C ASP A 669 -6.77 13.33 34.20
N GLU A 670 -5.71 12.78 33.60
CA GLU A 670 -5.55 12.69 32.14
C GLU A 670 -6.44 11.61 31.55
N HIS A 671 -6.56 10.46 32.20
CA HIS A 671 -7.45 9.40 31.76
C HIS A 671 -8.91 9.88 31.70
N LEU A 672 -9.40 10.51 32.78
CA LEU A 672 -10.73 11.09 32.81
C LEU A 672 -10.94 12.17 31.73
N LEU A 673 -9.93 13.01 31.51
CA LEU A 673 -9.99 14.07 30.49
C LEU A 673 -10.04 13.47 29.08
N ALA A 674 -9.20 12.49 28.79
CA ALA A 674 -9.16 11.80 27.51
C ALA A 674 -10.48 11.07 27.25
N THR A 675 -11.07 10.38 28.24
CA THR A 675 -12.40 9.78 28.09
C THR A 675 -13.47 10.82 27.73
N ALA A 676 -13.38 12.05 28.26
CA ALA A 676 -14.31 13.13 27.90
C ALA A 676 -14.14 13.58 26.44
N TRP A 677 -12.95 13.47 25.85
CA TRP A 677 -12.68 13.84 24.46
C TRP A 677 -13.40 12.94 23.45
N LEU A 678 -13.76 11.71 23.81
CA LEU A 678 -14.59 10.82 22.98
C LEU A 678 -15.96 11.40 22.63
N THR A 679 -16.39 12.44 23.33
CA THR A 679 -17.67 13.13 23.09
C THR A 679 -17.51 14.51 22.43
N SER A 680 -16.29 14.85 22.01
CA SER A 680 -15.96 16.16 21.43
C SER A 680 -15.73 16.04 19.93
N ASP A 681 -16.72 16.41 19.13
CA ASP A 681 -16.65 16.32 17.67
C ASP A 681 -15.92 17.52 17.05
N ARG A 682 -15.37 17.29 15.85
CA ARG A 682 -14.83 18.36 15.00
C ARG A 682 -15.99 19.18 14.45
N SER A 683 -15.77 20.49 14.30
CA SER A 683 -16.76 21.36 13.67
C SER A 683 -16.13 22.63 13.08
N VAL A 684 -16.94 23.39 12.35
CA VAL A 684 -16.58 24.71 11.85
C VAL A 684 -16.85 25.76 12.93
N HIS A 685 -15.81 26.52 13.27
CA HIS A 685 -15.84 27.52 14.32
C HIS A 685 -15.53 28.91 13.77
N GLU A 686 -16.38 29.89 14.06
CA GLU A 686 -16.13 31.29 13.75
C GLU A 686 -15.44 31.99 14.93
N VAL A 687 -14.40 32.76 14.65
CA VAL A 687 -13.69 33.58 15.62
C VAL A 687 -14.52 34.82 15.97
N VAL A 688 -15.03 34.89 17.20
CA VAL A 688 -15.88 36.00 17.67
C VAL A 688 -15.06 37.09 18.35
N SER A 689 -14.05 36.71 19.13
CA SER A 689 -13.10 37.64 19.77
C SER A 689 -11.74 36.99 19.94
N VAL A 690 -10.69 37.82 19.94
CA VAL A 690 -9.29 37.37 20.07
C VAL A 690 -8.57 38.19 21.13
N GLU A 691 -7.94 37.51 22.08
CA GLU A 691 -6.94 38.09 22.98
C GLU A 691 -5.56 37.56 22.58
N ARG A 692 -4.78 38.42 21.89
CA ARG A 692 -3.55 38.02 21.22
C ARG A 692 -2.54 37.36 22.16
N GLY A 693 -2.16 36.13 21.86
CA GLY A 693 -1.18 35.37 22.65
C GLY A 693 -1.74 34.73 23.92
N VAL A 694 -3.05 34.85 24.16
CA VAL A 694 -3.74 34.30 25.34
C VAL A 694 -4.80 33.27 24.92
N GLY A 695 -5.74 33.67 24.07
CA GLY A 695 -6.89 32.85 23.68
C GLY A 695 -7.81 33.53 22.68
N MET A 696 -8.88 32.82 22.33
CA MET A 696 -9.93 33.32 21.44
C MET A 696 -11.29 32.74 21.84
N THR A 697 -12.36 33.46 21.53
CA THR A 697 -13.73 32.99 21.71
C THR A 697 -14.22 32.45 20.37
N LEU A 698 -14.63 31.20 20.35
CA LEU A 698 -15.10 30.50 19.16
C LEU A 698 -16.59 30.22 19.26
N ARG A 699 -17.30 30.41 18.14
CA ARG A 699 -18.69 30.00 17.98
C ARG A 699 -18.76 28.82 17.03
N ASN A 700 -19.24 27.68 17.52
CA ASN A 700 -19.53 26.51 16.70
C ASN A 700 -20.71 26.84 15.76
N LEU A 701 -20.53 26.67 14.46
CA LEU A 701 -21.56 27.00 13.47
C LEU A 701 -22.65 25.93 13.34
N ALA A 702 -22.37 24.68 13.72
CA ALA A 702 -23.38 23.61 13.75
C ALA A 702 -24.36 23.78 14.92
N THR A 703 -23.84 24.05 16.12
CA THR A 703 -24.65 24.09 17.36
C THR A 703 -25.02 25.50 17.79
N GLY A 704 -24.26 26.51 17.37
CA GLY A 704 -24.36 27.89 17.86
C GLY A 704 -23.66 28.14 19.20
N ASP A 705 -23.04 27.12 19.80
CA ASP A 705 -22.37 27.24 21.10
C ASP A 705 -21.16 28.17 21.03
N VAL A 706 -20.98 28.98 22.08
CA VAL A 706 -19.86 29.91 22.20
C VAL A 706 -18.97 29.49 23.36
N ALA A 707 -17.68 29.34 23.10
CA ALA A 707 -16.71 28.93 24.12
C ALA A 707 -15.43 29.76 24.07
N ASP A 708 -14.88 30.06 25.25
CA ASP A 708 -13.54 30.60 25.39
C ASP A 708 -12.52 29.47 25.29
N VAL A 709 -11.59 29.63 24.36
CA VAL A 709 -10.57 28.64 24.01
C VAL A 709 -9.21 29.22 24.33
N ARG A 710 -8.45 28.48 25.13
CA ARG A 710 -7.05 28.78 25.41
C ARG A 710 -6.18 28.35 24.23
N GLU A 711 -5.90 29.29 23.35
CA GLU A 711 -5.01 29.11 22.20
C GLU A 711 -4.04 30.31 22.15
N ARG A 712 -2.74 30.05 22.25
CA ARG A 712 -1.70 31.10 22.37
C ARG A 712 -0.96 31.40 21.06
N THR A 713 -0.96 30.48 20.11
CA THR A 713 -0.14 30.57 18.91
C THR A 713 -0.94 31.16 17.75
N ALA A 714 -2.06 30.54 17.38
CA ALA A 714 -2.99 31.03 16.37
C ALA A 714 -3.65 32.37 16.76
N SER A 715 -3.91 32.64 18.04
CA SER A 715 -4.48 33.92 18.51
C SER A 715 -3.58 35.14 18.23
N ARG A 716 -2.31 34.95 17.90
CA ARG A 716 -1.41 36.04 17.49
C ARG A 716 -1.77 36.61 16.12
N THR A 717 -2.30 35.77 15.23
CA THR A 717 -2.54 36.08 13.81
C THR A 717 -4.02 36.01 13.43
N ALA A 718 -4.84 35.24 14.14
CA ALA A 718 -6.26 35.09 13.90
C ALA A 718 -7.03 36.43 13.95
N ARG A 719 -8.04 36.56 13.09
CA ARG A 719 -8.91 37.74 12.99
C ARG A 719 -10.35 37.37 13.28
N VAL A 720 -11.08 38.32 13.86
CA VAL A 720 -12.53 38.17 14.08
C VAL A 720 -13.24 38.00 12.74
N GLY A 721 -14.13 37.01 12.68
CA GLY A 721 -14.87 36.59 11.48
C GLY A 721 -14.18 35.51 10.64
N GLU A 722 -12.92 35.17 10.92
CA GLU A 722 -12.29 33.99 10.31
C GLU A 722 -12.94 32.70 10.81
N ARG A 723 -12.93 31.67 9.96
CA ARG A 723 -13.54 30.37 10.24
C ARG A 723 -12.50 29.28 10.13
N TYR A 724 -12.55 28.34 11.07
CA TYR A 724 -11.63 27.21 11.13
C TYR A 724 -12.40 25.93 11.39
N CYS A 725 -12.00 24.86 10.72
CA CYS A 725 -12.38 23.52 11.09
C CYS A 725 -11.43 23.04 12.18
N ALA A 726 -11.96 22.71 13.36
CA ALA A 726 -11.16 22.38 14.53
C ALA A 726 -11.94 21.52 15.52
N ARG A 727 -11.23 20.75 16.35
CA ARG A 727 -11.80 20.04 17.51
C ARG A 727 -11.57 20.85 18.78
N VAL A 728 -12.66 21.32 19.40
CA VAL A 728 -12.60 22.09 20.65
C VAL A 728 -12.98 21.18 21.81
N VAL A 729 -12.00 20.88 22.66
CA VAL A 729 -12.14 19.91 23.76
C VAL A 729 -12.04 20.57 25.14
N PRO A 730 -12.62 19.98 26.19
CA PRO A 730 -12.30 20.38 27.56
C PRO A 730 -10.80 20.15 27.87
N ASP A 731 -10.19 21.03 28.67
CA ASP A 731 -8.79 20.91 29.11
C ASP A 731 -8.63 20.74 30.64
N GLY A 732 -9.74 20.47 31.33
CA GLY A 732 -9.83 20.38 32.79
C GLY A 732 -10.04 21.72 33.52
N ALA A 733 -9.98 22.86 32.83
CA ALA A 733 -10.28 24.18 33.41
C ALA A 733 -11.20 25.06 32.53
N SER A 734 -11.08 24.93 31.22
CA SER A 734 -11.73 25.69 30.16
C SER A 734 -11.84 24.79 28.92
N ARG A 735 -11.49 25.29 27.73
CA ARG A 735 -11.39 24.50 26.50
C ARG A 735 -10.11 24.83 25.73
N GLN A 736 -9.63 23.89 24.93
CA GLN A 736 -8.50 24.07 24.02
C GLN A 736 -8.83 23.45 22.65
N ILE A 737 -8.05 23.82 21.64
CA ILE A 737 -8.04 23.12 20.36
C ILE A 737 -6.97 22.04 20.44
N ILE A 738 -7.31 20.83 20.01
CA ILE A 738 -6.35 19.73 19.83
C ILE A 738 -6.34 19.29 18.37
N GLY A 739 -5.25 18.64 17.98
CA GLY A 739 -5.13 18.00 16.68
C GLY A 739 -5.00 18.96 15.49
N GLY A 740 -5.46 18.50 14.32
CA GLY A 740 -5.36 19.23 13.06
C GLY A 740 -6.39 20.35 12.92
N VAL A 741 -5.98 21.46 12.33
CA VAL A 741 -6.83 22.65 12.09
C VAL A 741 -6.60 23.16 10.68
N PHE A 742 -7.68 23.45 9.95
CA PHE A 742 -7.58 24.09 8.63
C PHE A 742 -8.59 25.24 8.48
N PRO A 743 -8.25 26.29 7.68
CA PRO A 743 -9.13 27.42 7.46
C PRO A 743 -10.32 27.04 6.58
N VAL A 744 -11.49 27.60 6.88
CA VAL A 744 -12.72 27.44 6.07
C VAL A 744 -12.98 28.74 5.32
N ARG A 745 -12.92 28.68 3.99
CA ARG A 745 -13.19 29.83 3.12
C ARG A 745 -14.69 30.15 3.10
N THR A 746 -15.02 31.42 2.95
CA THR A 746 -16.41 31.86 2.77
C THR A 746 -17.04 31.17 1.56
N GLY A 747 -18.20 30.53 1.77
CA GLY A 747 -18.90 29.73 0.76
C GLY A 747 -18.67 28.23 0.89
N HIS A 748 -17.73 27.76 1.72
CA HIS A 748 -17.48 26.34 1.97
C HIS A 748 -17.97 25.88 3.35
N GLU A 749 -18.66 26.73 4.11
CA GLU A 749 -19.09 26.40 5.48
C GLU A 749 -20.01 25.19 5.52
N GLU A 750 -21.00 25.12 4.63
CA GLU A 750 -21.97 24.02 4.56
C GLU A 750 -21.27 22.71 4.19
N THR A 751 -20.42 22.73 3.16
CA THR A 751 -19.62 21.57 2.74
C THR A 751 -18.74 21.02 3.86
N VAL A 752 -18.00 21.89 4.56
CA VAL A 752 -17.12 21.44 5.65
C VAL A 752 -17.92 20.99 6.88
N LEU A 753 -19.11 21.57 7.12
CA LEU A 753 -20.01 21.10 8.17
C LEU A 753 -20.58 19.71 7.85
N GLU A 754 -20.96 19.45 6.60
CA GLU A 754 -21.37 18.12 6.14
C GLU A 754 -20.24 17.11 6.29
N LEU A 755 -19.03 17.47 5.89
CA LEU A 755 -17.83 16.66 6.08
C LEU A 755 -17.58 16.31 7.56
N CYS A 756 -17.70 17.30 8.46
CA CYS A 756 -17.58 17.06 9.90
C CYS A 756 -18.71 16.14 10.44
N ALA A 757 -19.92 16.22 9.87
CA ALA A 757 -21.06 15.43 10.31
C ALA A 757 -21.01 13.98 9.79
N GLN A 758 -20.42 13.76 8.61
CA GLN A 758 -20.14 12.42 8.09
C GLN A 758 -19.06 11.72 8.91
N ALA A 759 -18.08 12.48 9.41
CA ALA A 759 -16.95 11.97 10.18
C ALA A 759 -16.15 10.89 9.44
N ASP A 760 -16.09 10.99 8.10
CA ASP A 760 -15.29 10.11 7.27
C ASP A 760 -13.82 10.57 7.30
N PRO A 761 -12.88 9.71 7.75
CA PRO A 761 -11.49 10.10 7.89
C PRO A 761 -10.78 10.30 6.55
N LEU A 762 -11.13 9.55 5.50
CA LEU A 762 -10.51 9.67 4.17
C LEU A 762 -10.88 11.00 3.53
N GLU A 763 -12.17 11.35 3.56
CA GLU A 763 -12.68 12.63 3.01
C GLU A 763 -12.07 13.85 3.71
N LEU A 764 -11.86 13.78 5.04
CA LEU A 764 -11.20 14.85 5.79
C LEU A 764 -9.73 15.03 5.40
N CYS A 765 -9.00 13.92 5.22
CA CYS A 765 -7.62 13.95 4.79
C CYS A 765 -7.49 14.42 3.33
N ALA A 766 -8.34 13.94 2.43
CA ALA A 766 -8.41 14.38 1.04
C ALA A 766 -8.68 15.90 0.94
N TRP A 767 -9.66 16.40 1.69
CA TRP A 767 -9.96 17.84 1.72
C TRP A 767 -8.76 18.68 2.18
N ALA A 768 -8.07 18.25 3.23
CA ALA A 768 -6.90 18.95 3.74
C ALA A 768 -5.71 18.88 2.80
N GLY A 769 -5.48 17.72 2.18
CA GLY A 769 -4.51 17.53 1.11
C GLY A 769 -4.74 18.50 -0.04
N ALA A 770 -5.98 18.58 -0.55
CA ALA A 770 -6.38 19.50 -1.61
C ALA A 770 -6.17 20.98 -1.24
N LEU A 771 -6.32 21.35 0.04
CA LEU A 771 -6.02 22.71 0.53
C LEU A 771 -4.52 23.02 0.57
N ALA A 772 -3.69 22.01 0.84
CA ALA A 772 -2.23 22.12 0.90
C ALA A 772 -1.59 22.10 -0.50
N GLN A 773 -2.28 21.52 -1.48
CA GLN A 773 -1.84 21.47 -2.87
C GLN A 773 -2.07 22.79 -3.63
N PRO A 774 -1.30 23.03 -4.71
CA PRO A 774 -1.64 24.07 -5.68
C PRO A 774 -3.04 23.82 -6.24
N PRO A 775 -3.88 24.85 -6.42
CA PRO A 775 -5.23 24.65 -6.96
C PRO A 775 -5.15 24.02 -8.36
N ARG A 776 -5.72 22.83 -8.52
CA ARG A 776 -5.89 22.17 -9.82
C ARG A 776 -6.90 22.95 -10.66
N ILE A 777 -6.50 23.38 -11.85
CA ILE A 777 -7.41 23.95 -12.84
C ILE A 777 -8.15 22.77 -13.48
N VAL A 778 -9.42 22.58 -13.16
CA VAL A 778 -10.24 21.53 -13.78
C VAL A 778 -10.51 21.92 -15.23
N HIS A 779 -9.86 21.22 -16.16
CA HIS A 779 -10.05 21.43 -17.59
C HIS A 779 -11.39 20.84 -18.06
N ARG A 780 -12.14 21.61 -18.86
CA ARG A 780 -13.21 21.05 -19.69
C ARG A 780 -12.63 20.71 -21.07
N PRO A 781 -13.01 19.58 -21.69
CA PRO A 781 -12.59 19.27 -23.06
C PRO A 781 -12.89 20.43 -24.02
N GLY A 782 -11.89 20.86 -24.81
CA GLY A 782 -11.97 22.03 -25.72
C GLY A 782 -11.55 23.39 -25.11
N MET A 783 -11.16 23.44 -23.83
CA MET A 783 -10.74 24.69 -23.19
C MET A 783 -9.42 25.23 -23.77
N PHE A 784 -8.38 24.40 -23.95
CA PHE A 784 -7.10 24.83 -24.53
C PHE A 784 -7.18 25.21 -26.02
N GLU A 785 -7.91 24.42 -26.82
CA GLU A 785 -8.06 24.64 -28.27
C GLU A 785 -8.86 25.90 -28.62
N SER A 786 -9.64 26.42 -27.68
CA SER A 786 -10.37 27.68 -27.80
C SER A 786 -9.68 28.87 -27.11
N MET A 787 -8.49 28.66 -26.50
CA MET A 787 -7.83 29.64 -25.63
C MET A 787 -6.66 30.41 -26.24
N LEU A 788 -6.07 29.90 -27.32
CA LEU A 788 -4.88 30.49 -27.93
C LEU A 788 -5.13 30.79 -29.40
N ASP A 789 -4.73 31.97 -29.85
CA ASP A 789 -4.71 32.34 -31.27
C ASP A 789 -3.49 31.68 -31.92
N ARG A 790 -3.74 30.52 -32.55
CA ARG A 790 -2.71 29.67 -33.15
C ARG A 790 -1.91 30.40 -34.23
N ASP A 791 -2.58 31.24 -35.02
CA ASP A 791 -1.96 32.01 -36.09
C ASP A 791 -0.99 33.08 -35.52
N ALA A 792 -1.32 33.65 -34.35
CA ALA A 792 -0.46 34.60 -33.66
C ALA A 792 0.77 33.94 -32.99
N ILE A 793 0.62 32.69 -32.52
CA ILE A 793 1.72 31.91 -31.96
C ILE A 793 2.66 31.42 -33.07
N GLU A 794 2.14 30.93 -34.19
CA GLU A 794 2.94 30.57 -35.37
C GLU A 794 3.70 31.78 -35.92
N ALA A 795 3.09 32.96 -35.99
CA ALA A 795 3.78 34.17 -36.44
C ALA A 795 4.96 34.58 -35.53
N VAL A 796 4.84 34.36 -34.21
CA VAL A 796 5.95 34.62 -33.27
C VAL A 796 7.06 33.60 -33.42
N LEU A 797 6.72 32.32 -33.65
CA LEU A 797 7.72 31.27 -33.89
C LEU A 797 8.45 31.48 -35.23
N ASP A 798 7.74 31.90 -36.28
CA ASP A 798 8.32 32.24 -37.59
C ASP A 798 9.26 33.46 -37.54
N GLU A 799 8.96 34.45 -36.67
CA GLU A 799 9.83 35.62 -36.47
C GLU A 799 11.14 35.29 -35.72
N LEU A 800 11.19 34.18 -34.99
CA LEU A 800 12.32 33.82 -34.12
C LEU A 800 13.42 33.01 -34.81
N GLY A 801 13.12 32.32 -35.92
CA GLY A 801 14.11 31.57 -36.70
C GLY A 801 14.96 30.63 -35.83
N ASP A 802 16.29 30.67 -35.99
CA ASP A 802 17.27 29.82 -35.27
C ASP A 802 17.62 30.33 -33.85
N ALA A 803 16.67 30.92 -33.13
CA ALA A 803 16.92 31.38 -31.76
C ALA A 803 17.14 30.19 -30.79
N ASP A 804 17.98 30.38 -29.76
CA ASP A 804 18.17 29.36 -28.73
C ASP A 804 16.88 29.08 -27.96
N GLU A 805 16.79 27.87 -27.41
CA GLU A 805 15.60 27.36 -26.72
C GLU A 805 15.11 28.29 -25.61
N SER A 806 16.03 28.92 -24.87
CA SER A 806 15.68 29.85 -23.79
C SER A 806 15.00 31.11 -24.31
N THR A 807 15.43 31.62 -25.47
CA THR A 807 14.87 32.79 -26.14
C THR A 807 13.51 32.47 -26.77
N VAL A 808 13.37 31.29 -27.37
CA VAL A 808 12.08 30.79 -27.91
C VAL A 808 11.06 30.63 -26.79
N LEU A 809 11.43 29.96 -25.69
CA LEU A 809 10.57 29.77 -24.52
C LEU A 809 10.18 31.10 -23.86
N ALA A 810 11.12 32.03 -23.71
CA ALA A 810 10.84 33.34 -23.13
C ALA A 810 9.84 34.14 -23.99
N ARG A 811 9.97 34.09 -25.33
CA ARG A 811 9.05 34.79 -26.23
C ARG A 811 7.70 34.13 -26.36
N LEU A 812 7.64 32.80 -26.36
CA LEU A 812 6.40 32.04 -26.34
C LEU A 812 5.63 32.30 -25.04
N HIS A 813 6.30 32.28 -23.88
CA HIS A 813 5.67 32.63 -22.60
C HIS A 813 5.14 34.07 -22.58
N ALA A 814 5.89 35.03 -23.13
CA ALA A 814 5.43 36.42 -23.20
C ALA A 814 4.17 36.56 -24.06
N GLU A 815 4.11 35.86 -25.19
CA GLU A 815 2.96 35.90 -26.09
C GLU A 815 1.73 35.19 -25.51
N ILE A 816 1.90 34.00 -24.92
CA ILE A 816 0.83 33.27 -24.22
C ILE A 816 0.29 34.10 -23.05
N SER A 817 1.17 34.73 -22.27
CA SER A 817 0.77 35.59 -21.15
C SER A 817 0.01 36.81 -21.63
N ARG A 818 0.42 37.42 -22.75
CA ARG A 818 -0.29 38.56 -23.38
C ARG A 818 -1.70 38.16 -23.83
N GLN A 819 -1.87 37.00 -24.46
CA GLN A 819 -3.18 36.51 -24.90
C GLN A 819 -4.09 36.18 -23.72
N ALA A 820 -3.55 35.54 -22.68
CA ALA A 820 -4.28 35.24 -21.45
C ALA A 820 -4.73 36.52 -20.71
N GLN A 821 -3.86 37.53 -20.60
CA GLN A 821 -4.20 38.83 -19.99
C GLN A 821 -5.28 39.58 -20.77
N ALA A 822 -5.19 39.59 -22.11
CA ALA A 822 -6.17 40.26 -22.96
C ALA A 822 -7.57 39.63 -22.81
N ARG A 823 -7.64 38.31 -22.68
CA ARG A 823 -8.89 37.57 -22.48
C ARG A 823 -9.43 37.72 -21.06
N TRP A 824 -8.56 37.72 -20.05
CA TRP A 824 -8.96 37.89 -18.65
C TRP A 824 -9.79 39.17 -18.45
N LEU A 825 -9.51 40.24 -19.20
CA LEU A 825 -10.28 41.50 -19.17
C LEU A 825 -11.76 41.34 -19.55
N ASP A 826 -12.08 40.28 -20.31
CA ASP A 826 -13.38 40.02 -20.91
C ASP A 826 -14.06 38.74 -20.38
N ASP A 827 -13.38 37.97 -19.52
CA ASP A 827 -13.94 36.81 -18.82
C ASP A 827 -14.67 37.21 -17.53
N THR A 828 -15.77 36.53 -17.22
CA THR A 828 -16.55 36.78 -15.99
C THR A 828 -15.80 36.24 -14.77
N ILE A 829 -15.50 37.10 -13.80
CA ILE A 829 -14.70 36.73 -12.64
C ILE A 829 -15.60 36.57 -11.40
N PRO A 830 -15.67 35.38 -10.78
CA PRO A 830 -16.48 35.14 -9.58
C PRO A 830 -16.16 36.11 -8.43
N ALA A 831 -14.88 36.46 -8.24
CA ALA A 831 -14.43 37.42 -7.23
C ALA A 831 -14.97 38.86 -7.45
N LEU A 832 -15.37 39.19 -8.69
CA LEU A 832 -16.02 40.45 -9.05
C LEU A 832 -17.56 40.33 -9.07
N GLY A 833 -18.11 39.25 -8.51
CA GLY A 833 -19.54 38.95 -8.54
C GLY A 833 -20.04 38.47 -9.90
N GLY A 834 -19.17 37.82 -10.69
CA GLY A 834 -19.48 37.34 -12.03
C GLY A 834 -19.39 38.41 -13.13
N LEU A 835 -18.91 39.61 -12.80
CA LEU A 835 -18.60 40.66 -13.79
C LEU A 835 -17.22 40.44 -14.42
N THR A 836 -17.04 40.95 -15.64
CA THR A 836 -15.70 41.02 -16.25
C THR A 836 -14.88 42.17 -15.64
N PRO A 837 -13.54 42.12 -15.68
CA PRO A 837 -12.70 43.23 -15.20
C PRO A 837 -13.03 44.56 -15.88
N ARG A 838 -13.35 44.59 -17.18
CA ARG A 838 -13.81 45.83 -17.85
C ARG A 838 -15.13 46.34 -17.29
N GLN A 839 -16.07 45.44 -16.99
CA GLN A 839 -17.36 45.81 -16.41
C GLN A 839 -17.19 46.31 -14.97
N ALA A 840 -16.37 45.64 -14.17
CA ALA A 840 -16.06 46.03 -12.80
C ALA A 840 -15.28 47.36 -12.73
N ALA A 841 -14.42 47.66 -13.70
CA ALA A 841 -13.73 48.94 -13.82
C ALA A 841 -14.68 50.11 -14.14
N ALA A 842 -15.75 49.83 -14.90
CA ALA A 842 -16.79 50.78 -15.28
C ALA A 842 -17.87 50.98 -14.20
N ASP A 843 -17.97 50.07 -13.22
CA ASP A 843 -18.87 50.16 -12.06
C ASP A 843 -18.16 50.81 -10.86
N PRO A 844 -18.55 52.02 -10.42
CA PRO A 844 -17.92 52.73 -9.31
C PRO A 844 -17.95 51.96 -7.97
N THR A 845 -18.88 51.03 -7.79
CA THR A 845 -19.04 50.23 -6.56
C THR A 845 -18.21 48.95 -6.55
N ARG A 846 -17.73 48.51 -7.72
CA ARG A 846 -16.93 47.29 -7.90
C ARG A 846 -15.47 47.56 -8.27
N ARG A 847 -15.14 48.80 -8.64
CA ARG A 847 -13.77 49.24 -8.94
C ARG A 847 -12.78 48.96 -7.81
N GLU A 848 -13.17 49.16 -6.56
CA GLU A 848 -12.32 48.89 -5.39
C GLU A 848 -12.05 47.37 -5.19
N GLN A 849 -12.99 46.52 -5.59
CA GLN A 849 -12.82 45.06 -5.56
C GLN A 849 -11.88 44.58 -6.67
N LEU A 850 -11.96 45.19 -7.86
CA LEU A 850 -11.02 44.96 -8.96
C LEU A 850 -9.60 45.43 -8.59
N GLU A 851 -9.45 46.61 -7.98
CA GLU A 851 -8.15 47.11 -7.53
C GLU A 851 -7.54 46.22 -6.44
N ARG A 852 -8.35 45.66 -5.53
CA ARG A 852 -7.89 44.67 -4.54
C ARG A 852 -7.45 43.35 -5.19
N LEU A 853 -8.21 42.86 -6.17
CA LEU A 853 -7.86 41.64 -6.91
C LEU A 853 -6.53 41.80 -7.66
N LEU A 854 -6.30 42.95 -8.29
CA LEU A 854 -5.03 43.24 -8.96
C LEU A 854 -3.86 43.40 -7.96
N ALA A 855 -4.12 43.92 -6.75
CA ALA A 855 -3.10 43.97 -5.69
C ALA A 855 -2.77 42.59 -5.09
N GLU A 856 -3.72 41.63 -5.11
CA GLU A 856 -3.45 40.25 -4.72
C GLU A 856 -2.55 39.53 -5.73
N PHE A 857 -2.65 39.87 -7.02
CA PHE A 857 -1.73 39.36 -8.05
C PHE A 857 -0.30 39.88 -7.81
N ASP A 858 -0.15 41.17 -7.49
CA ASP A 858 1.15 41.78 -7.13
C ASP A 858 1.81 41.07 -5.94
N LEU A 859 1.05 40.80 -4.87
CA LEU A 859 1.55 40.15 -3.65
C LEU A 859 1.94 38.68 -3.86
N ARG A 860 1.31 38.00 -4.83
CA ARG A 860 1.62 36.60 -5.17
C ARG A 860 2.91 36.51 -5.98
N ASP A 861 3.11 37.43 -6.93
CA ASP A 861 4.35 37.54 -7.70
C ASP A 861 5.54 37.94 -6.82
N GLU A 862 5.35 38.84 -5.84
CA GLU A 862 6.38 39.19 -4.85
C GLU A 862 6.77 37.98 -3.97
N ARG A 863 5.81 37.16 -3.52
CA ARG A 863 6.10 35.94 -2.73
C ARG A 863 6.82 34.86 -3.51
N VAL A 864 6.59 34.76 -4.82
CA VAL A 864 7.31 33.85 -5.71
C VAL A 864 8.74 34.34 -5.97
N ARG A 865 8.95 35.67 -6.05
CA ARG A 865 10.29 36.28 -6.18
C ARG A 865 11.14 36.25 -4.90
N ASP A 866 10.53 36.32 -3.72
CA ASP A 866 11.24 36.25 -2.43
C ASP A 866 11.68 34.82 -2.06
N LEU A 867 11.18 33.80 -2.77
CA LEU A 867 11.68 32.43 -2.72
C LEU A 867 12.86 32.29 -3.69
N ASP A 868 14.05 32.75 -3.28
CA ASP A 868 15.29 32.59 -4.04
C ASP A 868 15.73 31.11 -4.05
N LEU A 869 15.13 30.32 -4.94
CA LEU A 869 15.39 28.89 -5.16
C LEU A 869 16.54 28.64 -6.16
N GLY A 870 17.27 29.68 -6.61
CA GLY A 870 18.40 29.51 -7.52
C GLY A 870 18.04 28.93 -8.89
N LEU A 871 16.80 29.11 -9.35
CA LEU A 871 16.28 28.65 -10.65
C LEU A 871 16.31 29.76 -11.71
N ASP A 872 17.40 30.51 -11.80
CA ASP A 872 17.63 31.41 -12.93
C ASP A 872 18.08 30.57 -14.15
N GLY A 873 17.12 30.07 -14.94
CA GLY A 873 17.44 29.65 -16.30
C GLY A 873 16.49 28.70 -17.01
N VAL A 874 15.81 27.79 -16.33
CA VAL A 874 15.06 26.72 -17.01
C VAL A 874 13.87 26.30 -16.16
N THR A 875 12.67 26.80 -16.50
CA THR A 875 11.35 26.15 -16.33
C THR A 875 10.26 27.19 -16.63
N GLY A 876 9.27 26.80 -17.44
CA GLY A 876 8.08 27.60 -17.68
C GLY A 876 7.29 27.80 -16.40
N GLY A 877 7.34 29.02 -15.86
CA GLY A 877 6.56 29.42 -14.70
C GLY A 877 5.06 29.55 -15.02
N PRO A 878 4.21 29.69 -13.99
CA PRO A 878 2.79 30.01 -14.17
C PRO A 878 2.62 31.29 -14.99
N ILE A 879 1.52 31.40 -15.75
CA ILE A 879 1.14 32.63 -16.48
C ILE A 879 1.26 33.82 -15.53
N THR A 880 2.22 34.71 -15.79
CA THR A 880 2.41 35.93 -15.01
C THR A 880 1.49 37.00 -15.57
N TYR A 881 0.70 37.61 -14.68
CA TYR A 881 -0.18 38.70 -15.05
C TYR A 881 0.57 40.01 -14.84
N ASP A 882 0.87 40.73 -15.92
CA ASP A 882 1.40 42.09 -15.85
C ASP A 882 0.28 43.02 -15.36
N THR A 883 0.19 43.14 -14.04
CA THR A 883 -0.78 43.98 -13.34
C THR A 883 -0.61 45.46 -13.69
N ALA A 884 0.56 45.90 -14.15
CA ALA A 884 0.79 47.27 -14.62
C ALA A 884 0.21 47.49 -16.02
N ALA A 885 0.24 46.46 -16.89
CA ALA A 885 -0.44 46.49 -18.18
C ALA A 885 -1.96 46.28 -18.08
N LEU A 886 -2.44 45.54 -17.07
CA LEU A 886 -3.86 45.33 -16.80
C LEU A 886 -4.57 46.54 -16.17
N ARG A 887 -3.83 47.38 -15.44
CA ARG A 887 -4.32 48.65 -14.85
C ARG A 887 -4.39 49.76 -15.90
#